data_AF-A0A9P5ZIK1-F1
#
_entry.id   AF-A0A9P5ZIK1-F1
#
_cell.length_a   1.000
_cell.length_b   1.000
_cell.length_c   1.000
_cell.angle_alpha   90.00
_cell.angle_beta   90.00
_cell.angle_gamma   90.00
#
_symmetry.space_group_name_H-M   'P 1'
#
loop_
_entity.id
_entity.type
_entity.pdbx_description
1 polymer ?
#
loop_
_entity_poly.entity_id
_entity_poly.type
_entity_poly.pdbx_seq_one_letter_code
_entity_poly.pdbx_strand_id
1 'polypeptide(L)'
;MNYETYSCPSSTQKYSSEYFSTLTFAQATNLDYPSILPPDSIPSWVWHADVPGSALANLILSSDVVPHLADLQPILKKMLEAFSLGSRSVILKLIANGEEKHVHYHFAKINLFRLINNNEMAVNSARRLVQELSTSLPAASLVHFQQQRVSAPIHGFFGSAFPLWKLGCLLDENWLEEDVLNAIAEITYFREAAWSPVPTRIPSILYLPTSFFNDTNQLFTGHLYSSELLNLWCRLEQTAISAIGFIVWHADHFAVYYTAGAGQLYHGDSLSPPPHMELLEMLKWVFDGLWSEFEAPGEIIQGTVERQGSGNGGGGSCGMAAHNFIESSIDPTVPRWQGQYSANFQMRMLLDPIIYHEIATMSTKPLLQNWWFPCMELVGYQEVSGFTGYQDFNMYAPTPSHPIYTFLAREHPTLSIFMPSLPLVDGLDTAQISHGTAMSPLLLPFIQKMQVKPKCSPSLEIITDFVITPSFCGVKRELSVETISPKSSRQRNVKAHFRSPSVTIISPPKLPKKQIQSKQELEDIKLSALAWKQEIDLASQNVSVALGVIRTGVTFDSLEDAQQAILQAEASLGHIWRVGQSKQDTSGKKRKVTLHCRRYQLPGQNHSLNIDPSDHQTGNSIRTNCSAHVNVNCVGKTSVWHITTVDLRHNHDHEIPEGGHICRPATKDQELITQLAVSPVRYNCSQVMNICNTQFTGSTLEPCQISLLITAARKQAKVDG
;
A
#
# COMPACT_ATOMS: atom_id res chain seq x y z
N MET A 1 -18.20 27.53 -17.00
CA MET A 1 -17.58 26.73 -15.91
C MET A 1 -17.92 25.27 -16.18
N ASN A 2 -16.95 24.35 -16.15
CA ASN A 2 -17.22 22.92 -16.34
C ASN A 2 -17.76 22.29 -15.04
N TYR A 3 -18.33 21.08 -15.13
CA TYR A 3 -18.91 20.38 -13.98
C TYR A 3 -17.89 20.13 -12.86
N GLU A 4 -16.67 19.73 -13.21
CA GLU A 4 -15.61 19.41 -12.25
C GLU A 4 -15.27 20.64 -11.40
N THR A 5 -14.99 21.79 -12.01
CA THR A 5 -14.70 23.04 -11.29
C THR A 5 -15.91 23.51 -10.47
N TYR A 6 -17.12 23.33 -10.99
CA TYR A 6 -18.36 23.76 -10.34
C TYR A 6 -18.70 22.92 -9.10
N SER A 7 -18.55 21.61 -9.21
CA SER A 7 -18.92 20.66 -8.16
C SER A 7 -17.79 20.36 -7.19
N CYS A 8 -16.53 20.71 -7.50
CA CYS A 8 -15.40 20.54 -6.61
C CYS A 8 -15.42 21.58 -5.47
N PRO A 9 -15.38 21.16 -4.19
CA PRO A 9 -15.20 22.09 -3.08
C PRO A 9 -13.87 22.84 -3.19
N SER A 10 -13.80 24.05 -2.63
CA SER A 10 -12.53 24.79 -2.56
C SER A 10 -11.49 23.98 -1.78
N SER A 11 -10.22 23.98 -2.21
CA SER A 11 -9.14 23.30 -1.48
C SER A 11 -8.97 23.83 -0.05
N THR A 12 -9.23 25.12 0.17
CA THR A 12 -9.18 25.76 1.50
C THR A 12 -10.37 25.46 2.40
N GLN A 13 -11.41 24.78 1.88
CA GLN A 13 -12.63 24.51 2.62
C GLN A 13 -12.45 23.34 3.59
N LYS A 14 -13.00 23.45 4.82
CA LYS A 14 -13.03 22.35 5.80
C LYS A 14 -13.71 21.12 5.17
N TYR A 15 -13.13 19.94 5.38
CA TYR A 15 -13.55 18.65 4.79
C TYR A 15 -13.35 18.52 3.26
N SER A 16 -12.61 19.42 2.62
CA SER A 16 -12.13 19.20 1.25
C SER A 16 -11.11 18.06 1.20
N SER A 17 -10.77 17.60 -0.02
CA SER A 17 -9.70 16.62 -0.20
C SER A 17 -8.35 17.13 0.32
N GLU A 18 -8.04 18.40 0.11
CA GLU A 18 -6.81 19.03 0.60
C GLU A 18 -6.80 19.08 2.14
N TYR A 19 -7.94 19.43 2.75
CA TYR A 19 -8.10 19.43 4.19
C TYR A 19 -7.77 18.06 4.79
N PHE A 20 -8.37 16.98 4.29
CA PHE A 20 -8.07 15.63 4.78
C PHE A 20 -6.63 15.20 4.52
N SER A 21 -6.03 15.59 3.38
CA SER A 21 -4.64 15.25 3.05
C SER A 21 -3.60 15.94 3.95
N THR A 22 -3.99 17.03 4.62
CA THR A 22 -3.14 17.79 5.56
C THR A 22 -3.52 17.59 7.01
N LEU A 23 -4.63 16.87 7.29
CA LEU A 23 -5.15 16.65 8.63
C LEU A 23 -4.13 15.86 9.46
N THR A 24 -3.71 16.42 10.58
CA THR A 24 -2.81 15.74 11.51
C THR A 24 -3.58 14.93 12.56
N PHE A 25 -2.91 13.99 13.21
CA PHE A 25 -3.49 13.24 14.33
C PHE A 25 -3.98 14.17 15.46
N ALA A 26 -3.21 15.20 15.82
CA ALA A 26 -3.61 16.22 16.80
C ALA A 26 -4.89 16.96 16.39
N GLN A 27 -5.02 17.30 15.11
CA GLN A 27 -6.20 17.97 14.59
C GLN A 27 -7.41 17.04 14.56
N ALA A 28 -7.23 15.76 14.20
CA ALA A 28 -8.29 14.76 14.17
C ALA A 28 -8.92 14.54 15.57
N THR A 29 -8.12 14.52 16.63
CA THR A 29 -8.58 14.43 18.04
C THR A 29 -9.49 15.58 18.44
N ASN A 30 -9.22 16.79 17.94
CA ASN A 30 -9.98 18.00 18.27
C ASN A 30 -11.03 18.38 17.22
N LEU A 31 -11.19 17.56 16.18
CA LEU A 31 -12.09 17.85 15.07
C LEU A 31 -13.54 17.65 15.51
N ASP A 32 -14.37 18.68 15.44
CA ASP A 32 -15.82 18.55 15.56
C ASP A 32 -16.40 17.92 14.27
N TYR A 33 -16.43 16.58 14.22
CA TYR A 33 -16.80 15.82 13.04
C TYR A 33 -18.31 15.62 12.99
N PRO A 34 -18.97 15.96 11.86
CA PRO A 34 -20.42 15.95 11.79
C PRO A 34 -20.97 14.52 11.88
N SER A 35 -22.15 14.38 12.47
CA SER A 35 -22.85 13.09 12.54
C SER A 35 -23.29 12.63 11.15
N ILE A 36 -22.97 11.38 10.82
CA ILE A 36 -23.44 10.72 9.61
C ILE A 36 -24.76 10.01 9.92
N LEU A 37 -25.80 10.31 9.16
CA LEU A 37 -27.11 9.68 9.26
C LEU A 37 -27.03 8.21 8.84
N PRO A 38 -27.93 7.34 9.34
CA PRO A 38 -28.03 5.97 8.84
C PRO A 38 -28.45 5.93 7.35
N PRO A 39 -28.29 4.78 6.67
CA PRO A 39 -28.89 4.56 5.36
C PRO A 39 -30.40 4.85 5.34
N ASP A 40 -30.94 5.10 4.14
CA ASP A 40 -32.35 5.45 3.89
C ASP A 40 -32.78 6.80 4.49
N SER A 41 -31.83 7.68 4.77
CA SER A 41 -32.06 9.03 5.29
C SER A 41 -32.56 10.03 4.23
N ILE A 42 -32.38 9.72 2.94
CA ILE A 42 -32.86 10.54 1.82
C ILE A 42 -34.00 9.80 1.07
N PRO A 43 -35.27 9.93 1.49
CA PRO A 43 -36.40 9.32 0.80
C PRO A 43 -36.63 9.84 -0.63
N SER A 44 -36.24 11.08 -0.92
CA SER A 44 -36.39 11.66 -2.27
C SER A 44 -35.52 12.91 -2.47
N TRP A 45 -35.24 13.23 -3.74
CA TRP A 45 -34.53 14.44 -4.13
C TRP A 45 -35.00 14.95 -5.50
N VAL A 46 -34.82 16.25 -5.73
CA VAL A 46 -35.16 16.91 -7.00
C VAL A 46 -34.04 17.86 -7.40
N TRP A 47 -33.68 17.85 -8.68
CA TRP A 47 -32.69 18.78 -9.25
C TRP A 47 -33.27 20.18 -9.38
N HIS A 48 -32.45 21.21 -9.17
CA HIS A 48 -32.87 22.60 -9.26
C HIS A 48 -31.86 23.44 -10.05
N ALA A 49 -32.35 24.42 -10.82
CA ALA A 49 -31.53 25.27 -11.68
C ALA A 49 -30.81 26.39 -10.92
N ASP A 50 -31.37 26.83 -9.78
CA ASP A 50 -30.78 27.90 -8.98
C ASP A 50 -29.43 27.50 -8.37
N VAL A 51 -28.53 28.48 -8.27
CA VAL A 51 -27.27 28.38 -7.53
C VAL A 51 -27.52 28.93 -6.12
N PRO A 52 -27.68 28.10 -5.08
CA PRO A 52 -27.93 28.61 -3.74
C PRO A 52 -26.68 29.32 -3.24
N GLY A 53 -26.81 30.60 -2.88
CA GLY A 53 -25.69 31.43 -2.40
C GLY A 53 -25.45 31.38 -0.90
N SER A 54 -26.26 30.66 -0.14
CA SER A 54 -26.18 30.63 1.32
C SER A 54 -25.02 29.76 1.82
N ALA A 55 -24.46 30.10 2.98
CA ALA A 55 -23.46 29.27 3.65
C ALA A 55 -24.01 27.87 3.96
N LEU A 56 -25.28 27.77 4.38
CA LEU A 56 -25.99 26.51 4.61
C LEU A 56 -26.02 25.60 3.39
N ALA A 57 -25.99 26.15 2.18
CA ALA A 57 -26.04 25.34 0.95
C ALA A 57 -24.66 24.91 0.45
N ASN A 58 -23.57 25.57 0.88
CA ASN A 58 -22.24 25.42 0.29
C ASN A 58 -21.18 24.94 1.28
N LEU A 59 -21.35 25.19 2.58
CA LEU A 59 -20.39 24.88 3.64
C LEU A 59 -20.93 23.78 4.56
N ILE A 60 -20.01 23.11 5.26
CA ILE A 60 -20.34 22.22 6.38
C ILE A 60 -20.27 23.04 7.67
N LEU A 61 -21.41 23.22 8.32
CA LEU A 61 -21.57 23.88 9.60
C LEU A 61 -21.58 22.86 10.74
N SER A 62 -21.34 23.28 11.98
CA SER A 62 -21.37 22.40 13.15
C SER A 62 -22.74 21.77 13.43
N SER A 63 -23.82 22.42 12.96
CA SER A 63 -25.19 21.89 13.08
C SER A 63 -25.63 21.03 11.90
N ASP A 64 -24.77 20.83 10.88
CA ASP A 64 -25.13 19.97 9.74
C ASP A 64 -25.10 18.50 10.15
N VAL A 65 -26.04 17.75 9.60
CA VAL A 65 -26.02 16.29 9.54
C VAL A 65 -25.62 15.85 8.14
N VAL A 66 -24.85 14.79 8.04
CA VAL A 66 -24.31 14.29 6.77
C VAL A 66 -25.08 13.04 6.36
N PRO A 67 -25.72 13.00 5.17
CA PRO A 67 -26.38 11.78 4.72
C PRO A 67 -25.38 10.64 4.50
N HIS A 68 -25.84 9.40 4.68
CA HIS A 68 -25.03 8.21 4.45
C HIS A 68 -24.57 8.11 2.98
N LEU A 69 -23.39 7.53 2.73
CA LEU A 69 -22.85 7.39 1.38
C LEU A 69 -23.79 6.62 0.45
N ALA A 70 -24.47 5.58 0.94
CA ALA A 70 -25.42 4.79 0.16
C ALA A 70 -26.54 5.66 -0.44
N ASP A 71 -27.06 6.62 0.31
CA ASP A 71 -28.13 7.53 -0.12
C ASP A 71 -27.60 8.59 -1.10
N LEU A 72 -26.32 8.97 -0.96
CA LEU A 72 -25.67 9.94 -1.83
C LEU A 72 -25.29 9.36 -3.20
N GLN A 73 -25.01 8.05 -3.30
CA GLN A 73 -24.54 7.41 -4.53
C GLN A 73 -25.47 7.63 -5.75
N PRO A 74 -26.81 7.45 -5.67
CA PRO A 74 -27.72 7.73 -6.77
C PRO A 74 -27.68 9.19 -7.24
N ILE A 75 -27.50 10.12 -6.30
CA ILE A 75 -27.39 11.55 -6.57
C ILE A 75 -26.06 11.81 -7.30
N LEU A 76 -24.94 11.39 -6.71
CA LEU A 76 -23.59 11.55 -7.25
C LEU A 76 -23.46 11.04 -8.70
N LYS A 77 -24.04 9.88 -9.01
CA LYS A 77 -24.03 9.29 -10.37
C LYS A 77 -24.76 10.15 -11.41
N LYS A 78 -25.80 10.90 -11.01
CA LYS A 78 -26.65 11.70 -11.91
C LYS A 78 -26.28 13.20 -11.93
N MET A 79 -25.41 13.66 -11.04
CA MET A 79 -25.05 15.08 -10.93
C MET A 79 -24.45 15.67 -12.22
N LEU A 80 -23.60 14.94 -12.93
CA LEU A 80 -23.00 15.40 -14.19
C LEU A 80 -24.06 15.59 -15.29
N GLU A 81 -24.95 14.60 -15.44
CA GLU A 81 -26.08 14.68 -16.37
C GLU A 81 -27.00 15.86 -16.00
N ALA A 82 -27.39 15.97 -14.72
CA ALA A 82 -28.22 17.06 -14.24
C ALA A 82 -27.57 18.44 -14.49
N PHE A 83 -26.25 18.55 -14.32
CA PHE A 83 -25.49 19.76 -14.63
C PHE A 83 -25.57 20.13 -16.12
N SER A 84 -25.43 19.13 -16.99
CA SER A 84 -25.55 19.29 -18.44
C SER A 84 -26.95 19.75 -18.87
N LEU A 85 -27.98 19.35 -18.12
CA LEU A 85 -29.38 19.78 -18.28
C LEU A 85 -29.70 21.13 -17.63
N GLY A 86 -28.68 21.86 -17.15
CA GLY A 86 -28.84 23.20 -16.57
C GLY A 86 -29.07 23.23 -15.05
N SER A 87 -29.12 22.07 -14.38
CA SER A 87 -29.23 22.02 -12.93
C SER A 87 -27.92 22.45 -12.25
N ARG A 88 -28.05 23.04 -11.06
CA ARG A 88 -26.94 23.62 -10.30
C ARG A 88 -26.95 23.19 -8.83
N SER A 89 -28.08 22.70 -8.36
CA SER A 89 -28.27 22.28 -6.99
C SER A 89 -29.25 21.12 -6.91
N VAL A 90 -29.40 20.57 -5.71
CA VAL A 90 -30.36 19.53 -5.40
C VAL A 90 -31.13 19.92 -4.15
N ILE A 91 -32.45 19.69 -4.16
CA ILE A 91 -33.31 19.79 -2.99
C ILE A 91 -33.51 18.37 -2.49
N LEU A 92 -33.08 18.09 -1.26
CA LEU A 92 -33.24 16.81 -0.60
C LEU A 92 -34.40 16.88 0.39
N LYS A 93 -35.22 15.84 0.43
CA LYS A 93 -36.05 15.53 1.59
C LYS A 93 -35.20 14.62 2.48
N LEU A 94 -34.82 15.09 3.66
CA LEU A 94 -33.92 14.44 4.59
C LEU A 94 -34.69 14.03 5.86
N ILE A 95 -34.48 12.82 6.35
CA ILE A 95 -35.02 12.35 7.63
C ILE A 95 -33.87 12.31 8.63
N ALA A 96 -33.92 13.17 9.66
CA ALA A 96 -32.93 13.24 10.71
C ALA A 96 -33.61 13.24 12.07
N ASN A 97 -33.25 12.31 12.94
CA ASN A 97 -33.88 12.13 14.27
C ASN A 97 -35.42 11.98 14.21
N GLY A 98 -35.94 11.34 13.16
CA GLY A 98 -37.38 11.17 12.92
C GLY A 98 -38.09 12.41 12.38
N GLU A 99 -37.38 13.53 12.20
CA GLU A 99 -37.93 14.76 11.61
C GLU A 99 -37.60 14.84 10.12
N GLU A 100 -38.62 15.20 9.33
CA GLU A 100 -38.46 15.48 7.91
C GLU A 100 -38.04 16.94 7.67
N LYS A 101 -36.99 17.14 6.88
CA LYS A 101 -36.43 18.45 6.54
C LYS A 101 -36.21 18.55 5.03
N HIS A 102 -36.62 19.67 4.45
CA HIS A 102 -36.26 20.00 3.07
C HIS A 102 -35.03 20.89 3.06
N VAL A 103 -33.96 20.44 2.41
CA VAL A 103 -32.68 21.13 2.38
C VAL A 103 -32.23 21.37 0.94
N HIS A 104 -31.72 22.57 0.66
CA HIS A 104 -31.29 22.99 -0.66
C HIS A 104 -29.77 23.09 -0.71
N TYR A 105 -29.11 22.17 -1.41
CA TYR A 105 -27.65 22.05 -1.40
C TYR A 105 -27.03 22.26 -2.77
N HIS A 106 -25.90 22.96 -2.77
CA HIS A 106 -25.02 23.07 -3.91
C HIS A 106 -24.30 21.74 -4.17
N PHE A 107 -23.94 21.46 -5.42
CA PHE A 107 -23.20 20.25 -5.79
C PHE A 107 -21.87 20.09 -5.04
N ALA A 108 -21.19 21.20 -4.73
CA ALA A 108 -20.01 21.19 -3.88
C ALA A 108 -20.27 20.64 -2.48
N LYS A 109 -21.41 20.97 -1.85
CA LYS A 109 -21.75 20.44 -0.51
C LYS A 109 -22.04 18.93 -0.55
N ILE A 110 -22.67 18.44 -1.62
CA ILE A 110 -22.84 16.99 -1.84
C ILE A 110 -21.49 16.28 -1.94
N ASN A 111 -20.50 16.87 -2.63
CA ASN A 111 -19.14 16.32 -2.68
C ASN A 111 -18.42 16.38 -1.32
N LEU A 112 -18.66 17.39 -0.48
CA LEU A 112 -18.13 17.42 0.89
C LEU A 112 -18.73 16.29 1.73
N PHE A 113 -20.04 16.03 1.63
CA PHE A 113 -20.66 14.89 2.31
C PHE A 113 -20.03 13.56 1.90
N ARG A 114 -19.75 13.37 0.60
CA ARG A 114 -19.00 12.20 0.11
C ARG A 114 -17.60 12.12 0.73
N LEU A 115 -16.86 13.23 0.76
CA LEU A 115 -15.51 13.26 1.32
C LEU A 115 -15.50 12.98 2.83
N ILE A 116 -16.51 13.46 3.57
CA ILE A 116 -16.71 13.12 4.98
C ILE A 116 -16.90 11.60 5.10
N ASN A 117 -17.94 11.02 4.48
CA ASN A 117 -18.17 9.57 4.54
C ASN A 117 -16.90 8.74 4.20
N ASN A 118 -16.17 9.11 3.14
CA ASN A 118 -14.96 8.41 2.72
C ASN A 118 -13.79 8.48 3.72
N ASN A 119 -13.78 9.47 4.62
CA ASN A 119 -12.68 9.67 5.59
C ASN A 119 -13.13 9.41 7.04
N GLU A 120 -14.36 8.96 7.27
CA GLU A 120 -14.88 8.70 8.62
C GLU A 120 -14.01 7.68 9.37
N MET A 121 -13.74 6.54 8.74
CA MET A 121 -12.91 5.48 9.32
C MET A 121 -11.51 5.99 9.68
N ALA A 122 -10.87 6.74 8.78
CA ALA A 122 -9.53 7.30 9.01
C ALA A 122 -9.49 8.29 10.19
N VAL A 123 -10.48 9.19 10.28
CA VAL A 123 -10.56 10.17 11.38
C VAL A 123 -10.86 9.48 12.70
N ASN A 124 -11.81 8.54 12.74
CA ASN A 124 -12.16 7.81 13.95
C ASN A 124 -11.00 6.94 14.44
N SER A 125 -10.30 6.28 13.52
CA SER A 125 -9.10 5.52 13.82
C SER A 125 -8.00 6.43 14.40
N ALA A 126 -7.74 7.58 13.77
CA ALA A 126 -6.73 8.53 14.26
C ALA A 126 -7.01 9.01 15.69
N ARG A 127 -8.27 9.29 16.03
CA ARG A 127 -8.67 9.67 17.40
C ARG A 127 -8.35 8.58 18.41
N ARG A 128 -8.76 7.36 18.10
CA ARG A 128 -8.59 6.20 18.97
C ARG A 128 -7.12 5.85 19.15
N LEU A 129 -6.32 5.93 18.09
CA LEU A 129 -4.87 5.77 18.17
C LEU A 129 -4.24 6.80 19.13
N VAL A 130 -4.57 8.09 19.00
CA VAL A 130 -4.02 9.11 19.91
C VAL A 130 -4.45 8.86 21.36
N GLN A 131 -5.69 8.45 21.58
CA GLN A 131 -6.20 8.11 22.92
C GLN A 131 -5.41 6.94 23.52
N GLU A 132 -5.27 5.84 22.78
CA GLU A 132 -4.59 4.65 23.26
C GLU A 132 -3.11 4.92 23.54
N LEU A 133 -2.41 5.52 22.57
CA LEU A 133 -0.99 5.82 22.64
C LEU A 133 -0.64 6.87 23.69
N SER A 134 -1.61 7.67 24.16
CA SER A 134 -1.36 8.65 25.21
C SER A 134 -0.94 8.04 26.54
N THR A 135 -1.28 6.76 26.76
CA THR A 135 -0.90 6.01 27.96
C THR A 135 0.33 5.12 27.74
N SER A 136 0.60 4.74 26.48
CA SER A 136 1.61 3.74 26.13
C SER A 136 2.92 4.32 25.57
N LEU A 137 2.90 5.49 24.93
CA LEU A 137 4.10 6.12 24.35
C LEU A 137 4.75 7.14 25.29
N PRO A 138 6.09 7.30 25.23
CA PRO A 138 6.76 8.46 25.82
C PRO A 138 6.20 9.78 25.25
N ALA A 139 6.07 10.80 26.10
CA ALA A 139 5.45 12.08 25.72
C ALA A 139 6.08 12.73 24.48
N ALA A 140 7.40 12.65 24.32
CA ALA A 140 8.09 13.18 23.13
C ALA A 140 7.67 12.47 21.84
N SER A 141 7.57 11.14 21.88
CA SER A 141 7.13 10.32 20.74
C SER A 141 5.65 10.50 20.44
N LEU A 142 4.81 10.65 21.47
CA LEU A 142 3.40 10.99 21.29
C LEU A 142 3.24 12.35 20.59
N VAL A 143 3.99 13.38 21.00
CA VAL A 143 3.96 14.69 20.33
C VAL A 143 4.41 14.57 18.88
N HIS A 144 5.48 13.81 18.59
CA HIS A 144 5.92 13.57 17.23
C HIS A 144 4.84 12.88 16.37
N PHE A 145 4.22 11.81 16.89
CA PHE A 145 3.13 11.09 16.24
C PHE A 145 1.91 12.00 15.99
N GLN A 146 1.52 12.80 16.97
CA GLN A 146 0.40 13.75 16.87
C GLN A 146 0.58 14.80 15.76
N GLN A 147 1.82 15.13 15.39
CA GLN A 147 2.11 16.06 14.28
C GLN A 147 2.12 15.37 12.91
N GLN A 148 2.12 14.05 12.84
CA GLN A 148 2.03 13.33 11.56
C GLN A 148 0.66 13.55 10.91
N ARG A 149 0.64 13.52 9.59
CA ARG A 149 -0.62 13.52 8.82
C ARG A 149 -1.30 12.17 9.00
N VAL A 150 -2.61 12.17 9.17
CA VAL A 150 -3.44 10.96 9.28
C VAL A 150 -3.21 10.04 8.06
N SER A 151 -3.12 10.63 6.88
CA SER A 151 -2.86 9.94 5.61
C SER A 151 -1.37 9.80 5.26
N ALA A 152 -0.43 10.14 6.16
CA ALA A 152 0.98 9.93 5.88
C ALA A 152 1.23 8.42 5.69
N PRO A 153 2.04 8.01 4.69
CA PRO A 153 2.43 6.62 4.58
C PRO A 153 3.30 6.23 5.78
N ILE A 154 3.22 4.97 6.17
CA ILE A 154 4.19 4.38 7.10
C ILE A 154 5.59 4.42 6.46
N HIS A 155 6.64 4.54 7.27
CA HIS A 155 8.03 4.71 6.81
C HIS A 155 8.90 3.65 7.45
N GLY A 156 10.01 3.29 6.79
CA GLY A 156 10.94 2.27 7.29
C GLY A 156 10.87 0.94 6.56
N PHE A 157 9.85 0.74 5.73
CA PHE A 157 9.52 -0.53 5.10
C PHE A 157 9.95 -0.55 3.64
N PHE A 158 10.30 -1.75 3.17
CA PHE A 158 10.65 -2.11 1.80
C PHE A 158 9.41 -2.22 0.93
N GLY A 159 8.50 -3.15 1.29
CA GLY A 159 7.30 -3.46 0.49
C GLY A 159 6.01 -2.91 1.09
N SER A 160 5.99 -2.64 2.39
CA SER A 160 4.77 -2.25 3.10
C SER A 160 4.54 -0.73 3.03
N ALA A 161 3.50 -0.30 2.32
CA ALA A 161 3.15 1.12 2.20
C ALA A 161 1.65 1.34 2.42
N PHE A 162 1.29 1.85 3.59
CA PHE A 162 -0.10 2.15 3.96
C PHE A 162 -0.21 3.40 4.83
N PRO A 163 -1.36 4.10 4.84
CA PRO A 163 -1.52 5.30 5.66
C PRO A 163 -1.54 4.97 7.16
N LEU A 164 -0.89 5.80 7.98
CA LEU A 164 -0.72 5.57 9.43
C LEU A 164 -2.02 5.29 10.17
N TRP A 165 -3.15 5.86 9.76
CA TRP A 165 -4.43 5.61 10.41
C TRP A 165 -4.87 4.14 10.35
N LYS A 166 -4.38 3.34 9.41
CA LYS A 166 -4.73 1.91 9.33
C LYS A 166 -4.21 1.10 10.51
N LEU A 167 -3.21 1.60 11.24
CA LEU A 167 -2.76 0.96 12.48
C LEU A 167 -3.87 0.85 13.54
N GLY A 168 -4.98 1.59 13.40
CA GLY A 168 -6.14 1.42 14.27
C GLY A 168 -6.88 0.10 14.11
N CYS A 169 -6.59 -0.70 13.07
CA CYS A 169 -7.07 -2.09 12.99
C CYS A 169 -6.49 -2.98 14.11
N LEU A 170 -5.43 -2.54 14.80
CA LEU A 170 -4.85 -3.21 15.97
C LEU A 170 -5.54 -2.84 17.29
N LEU A 171 -6.58 -2.01 17.26
CA LEU A 171 -7.37 -1.61 18.45
C LEU A 171 -8.62 -2.49 18.58
N ASP A 172 -9.11 -2.65 19.81
CA ASP A 172 -10.41 -3.25 20.16
C ASP A 172 -10.74 -4.59 19.48
N GLU A 173 -9.75 -5.47 19.24
CA GLU A 173 -10.01 -6.76 18.58
C GLU A 173 -10.63 -6.62 17.17
N ASN A 174 -10.35 -5.50 16.49
CA ASN A 174 -10.72 -5.34 15.09
C ASN A 174 -9.98 -6.36 14.21
N TRP A 175 -10.56 -6.62 13.04
CA TRP A 175 -9.91 -7.46 12.03
C TRP A 175 -8.67 -6.75 11.49
N LEU A 176 -7.55 -7.49 11.46
CA LEU A 176 -6.30 -7.00 10.92
C LEU A 176 -6.37 -6.85 9.41
N GLU A 177 -5.82 -5.75 8.92
CA GLU A 177 -5.59 -5.56 7.49
C GLU A 177 -4.29 -6.24 7.06
N GLU A 178 -4.29 -6.80 5.84
CA GLU A 178 -3.19 -7.56 5.26
C GLU A 178 -1.88 -6.75 5.18
N ASP A 179 -1.98 -5.48 4.80
CA ASP A 179 -0.83 -4.58 4.67
C ASP A 179 -0.17 -4.27 6.02
N VAL A 180 -0.97 -4.10 7.08
CA VAL A 180 -0.49 -3.96 8.45
C VAL A 180 0.21 -5.24 8.92
N LEU A 181 -0.39 -6.41 8.63
CA LEU A 181 0.19 -7.70 9.00
C LEU A 181 1.53 -7.97 8.28
N ASN A 182 1.63 -7.62 7.00
CA ASN A 182 2.87 -7.72 6.22
C ASN A 182 3.97 -6.76 6.74
N ALA A 183 3.62 -5.56 7.21
CA ALA A 183 4.61 -4.69 7.87
C ALA A 183 5.16 -5.31 9.16
N ILE A 184 4.30 -5.92 9.98
CA ILE A 184 4.74 -6.57 11.22
C ILE A 184 5.60 -7.80 10.89
N ALA A 185 5.23 -8.59 9.87
CA ALA A 185 6.07 -9.67 9.35
C ALA A 185 7.45 -9.18 8.89
N GLU A 186 7.51 -8.04 8.19
CA GLU A 186 8.74 -7.43 7.72
C GLU A 186 9.66 -6.98 8.88
N ILE A 187 9.09 -6.39 9.95
CA ILE A 187 9.83 -6.09 11.17
C ILE A 187 10.42 -7.38 11.76
N THR A 188 9.60 -8.42 11.93
CA THR A 188 10.03 -9.72 12.48
C THR A 188 11.14 -10.36 11.65
N TYR A 189 11.05 -10.31 10.31
CA TYR A 189 12.09 -10.77 9.41
C TYR A 189 13.41 -10.02 9.61
N PHE A 190 13.39 -8.68 9.63
CA PHE A 190 14.62 -7.90 9.82
C PHE A 190 15.18 -7.97 11.24
N ARG A 191 14.34 -8.20 12.27
CA ARG A 191 14.80 -8.47 13.64
C ARG A 191 15.71 -9.69 13.69
N GLU A 192 15.38 -10.77 12.98
CA GLU A 192 16.20 -12.00 12.96
C GLU A 192 17.62 -11.73 12.44
N ALA A 193 17.76 -10.99 11.34
CA ALA A 193 19.06 -10.57 10.85
C ALA A 193 19.83 -9.73 11.88
N ALA A 194 19.14 -8.76 12.48
CA ALA A 194 19.76 -7.76 13.33
C ALA A 194 20.15 -8.26 14.73
N TRP A 195 19.63 -9.43 15.16
CA TRP A 195 20.13 -10.12 16.34
C TRP A 195 21.50 -10.78 16.14
N SER A 196 21.94 -10.93 14.88
CA SER A 196 23.30 -11.37 14.63
C SER A 196 24.32 -10.31 15.04
N PRO A 197 25.45 -10.69 15.65
CA PRO A 197 26.57 -9.76 15.86
C PRO A 197 27.19 -9.27 14.54
N VAL A 198 26.83 -9.88 13.40
CA VAL A 198 27.32 -9.50 12.07
C VAL A 198 26.26 -8.60 11.39
N PRO A 199 26.48 -7.27 11.27
CA PRO A 199 25.47 -6.30 10.83
C PRO A 199 25.16 -6.32 9.31
N THR A 200 25.50 -7.42 8.65
CA THR A 200 25.23 -7.73 7.24
C THR A 200 24.88 -9.20 7.07
N ARG A 201 24.45 -9.87 8.15
CA ARG A 201 24.02 -11.26 8.05
C ARG A 201 22.75 -11.31 7.20
N ILE A 202 22.76 -12.20 6.22
CA ILE A 202 21.59 -12.56 5.46
C ILE A 202 20.64 -13.34 6.38
N PRO A 203 19.36 -12.94 6.51
CA PRO A 203 18.39 -13.68 7.31
C PRO A 203 18.34 -15.16 6.91
N SER A 204 18.36 -16.03 7.93
CA SER A 204 18.26 -17.48 7.75
C SER A 204 16.81 -17.98 7.79
N ILE A 205 15.86 -17.08 8.02
CA ILE A 205 14.44 -17.39 7.95
C ILE A 205 13.83 -16.70 6.74
N LEU A 206 12.75 -17.26 6.19
CA LEU A 206 11.85 -16.57 5.28
C LEU A 206 10.49 -16.39 5.96
N TYR A 207 9.97 -15.16 5.95
CA TYR A 207 8.63 -14.83 6.38
C TYR A 207 7.84 -14.36 5.15
N LEU A 208 7.23 -15.27 4.41
CA LEU A 208 6.61 -14.95 3.13
C LEU A 208 5.36 -14.07 3.33
N PRO A 209 5.10 -13.10 2.43
CA PRO A 209 3.90 -12.27 2.47
C PRO A 209 2.61 -13.09 2.48
N THR A 210 1.56 -12.52 3.06
CA THR A 210 0.20 -13.10 3.10
C THR A 210 -0.39 -13.43 1.72
N SER A 211 0.05 -12.73 0.66
CA SER A 211 -0.36 -13.04 -0.71
C SER A 211 0.24 -14.35 -1.26
N PHE A 212 1.34 -14.85 -0.68
CA PHE A 212 2.08 -16.02 -1.16
C PHE A 212 1.19 -17.21 -1.47
N PHE A 213 0.31 -17.58 -0.55
CA PHE A 213 -0.55 -18.74 -0.73
C PHE A 213 -1.51 -18.56 -1.91
N ASN A 214 -2.16 -17.41 -1.99
CA ASN A 214 -3.14 -17.12 -3.05
C ASN A 214 -2.47 -17.04 -4.42
N ASP A 215 -1.29 -16.41 -4.50
CA ASP A 215 -0.51 -16.29 -5.73
C ASP A 215 -0.02 -17.67 -6.18
N THR A 216 0.51 -18.47 -5.25
CA THR A 216 1.00 -19.82 -5.54
C THR A 216 -0.12 -20.74 -5.97
N ASN A 217 -1.29 -20.66 -5.33
CA ASN A 217 -2.44 -21.52 -5.68
C ASN A 217 -2.93 -21.27 -7.12
N GLN A 218 -2.95 -20.00 -7.54
CA GLN A 218 -3.26 -19.64 -8.92
C GLN A 218 -2.22 -20.19 -9.91
N LEU A 219 -0.94 -20.09 -9.57
CA LEU A 219 0.16 -20.56 -10.40
C LEU A 219 0.22 -22.10 -10.48
N PHE A 220 -0.09 -22.78 -9.38
CA PHE A 220 -0.12 -24.24 -9.28
C PHE A 220 -1.17 -24.84 -10.22
N THR A 221 -2.33 -24.20 -10.38
CA THR A 221 -3.36 -24.64 -11.34
C THR A 221 -2.82 -24.71 -12.78
N GLY A 222 -1.92 -23.81 -13.15
CA GLY A 222 -1.26 -23.78 -14.46
C GLY A 222 0.12 -24.44 -14.50
N HIS A 223 0.67 -24.85 -13.36
CA HIS A 223 2.08 -25.25 -13.18
C HIS A 223 3.06 -24.23 -13.77
N LEU A 224 2.79 -22.94 -13.56
CA LEU A 224 3.59 -21.84 -14.08
C LEU A 224 4.51 -21.28 -12.99
N TYR A 225 5.76 -20.98 -13.31
CA TYR A 225 6.67 -20.28 -12.40
C TYR A 225 6.71 -18.79 -12.72
N SER A 226 6.38 -17.95 -11.74
CA SER A 226 6.55 -16.51 -11.85
C SER A 226 7.99 -16.10 -11.52
N SER A 227 8.39 -14.87 -11.87
CA SER A 227 9.70 -14.31 -11.51
C SER A 227 9.95 -14.34 -10.00
N GLU A 228 8.91 -14.19 -9.21
CA GLU A 228 8.94 -14.10 -7.75
C GLU A 228 9.15 -15.48 -7.13
N LEU A 229 8.47 -16.51 -7.64
CA LEU A 229 8.76 -17.90 -7.26
C LEU A 229 10.18 -18.32 -7.66
N LEU A 230 10.65 -17.89 -8.84
CA LEU A 230 12.04 -18.16 -9.27
C LEU A 230 13.06 -17.43 -8.40
N ASN A 231 12.78 -16.19 -7.98
CA ASN A 231 13.64 -15.48 -7.03
C ASN A 231 13.64 -16.17 -5.66
N LEU A 232 12.49 -16.65 -5.19
CA LEU A 232 12.39 -17.46 -3.99
C LEU A 232 13.21 -18.76 -4.12
N TRP A 233 13.19 -19.42 -5.27
CA TRP A 233 14.03 -20.60 -5.54
C TRP A 233 15.50 -20.26 -5.43
N CYS A 234 15.95 -19.24 -6.16
CA CYS A 234 17.34 -18.82 -6.09
C CYS A 234 17.74 -18.39 -4.68
N ARG A 235 16.83 -17.79 -3.90
CA ARG A 235 17.07 -17.44 -2.49
C ARG A 235 17.30 -18.70 -1.66
N LEU A 236 16.45 -19.72 -1.82
CA LEU A 236 16.56 -21.00 -1.13
C LEU A 236 17.84 -21.77 -1.53
N GLU A 237 18.25 -21.71 -2.80
CA GLU A 237 19.47 -22.36 -3.27
C GLU A 237 20.74 -21.62 -2.81
N GLN A 238 20.78 -20.29 -2.91
CA GLN A 238 22.04 -19.56 -2.75
C GLN A 238 22.37 -19.23 -1.30
N THR A 239 21.44 -19.46 -0.37
CA THR A 239 21.60 -19.00 1.01
C THR A 239 21.13 -20.04 2.01
N ALA A 240 21.72 -20.01 3.22
CA ALA A 240 21.38 -20.94 4.28
C ALA A 240 20.04 -20.57 4.95
N ILE A 241 18.93 -21.02 4.37
CA ILE A 241 17.59 -20.88 4.94
C ILE A 241 17.30 -22.07 5.86
N SER A 242 17.09 -21.79 7.14
CA SER A 242 16.75 -22.77 8.17
C SER A 242 15.25 -22.90 8.42
N ALA A 243 14.45 -21.90 8.05
CA ALA A 243 13.00 -21.95 8.26
C ALA A 243 12.22 -21.08 7.27
N ILE A 244 10.97 -21.49 7.01
CA ILE A 244 10.01 -20.76 6.20
C ILE A 244 8.69 -20.67 6.98
N GLY A 245 8.18 -19.47 7.18
CA GLY A 245 6.86 -19.20 7.75
C GLY A 245 6.03 -18.34 6.82
N PHE A 246 4.72 -18.59 6.75
CA PHE A 246 3.80 -17.73 6.01
C PHE A 246 2.39 -17.81 6.58
N ILE A 247 1.64 -16.72 6.43
CA ILE A 247 0.25 -16.61 6.86
C ILE A 247 -0.66 -16.79 5.65
N VAL A 248 -1.72 -17.58 5.81
CA VAL A 248 -2.77 -17.80 4.81
C VAL A 248 -4.00 -17.02 5.23
N TRP A 249 -4.54 -16.22 4.31
CA TRP A 249 -5.85 -15.58 4.47
C TRP A 249 -6.89 -16.32 3.62
N HIS A 250 -7.86 -16.95 4.28
CA HIS A 250 -8.92 -17.70 3.62
C HIS A 250 -10.23 -17.59 4.41
N ALA A 251 -11.34 -17.33 3.72
CA ALA A 251 -12.68 -17.20 4.31
C ALA A 251 -12.74 -16.24 5.51
N ASP A 252 -12.19 -15.03 5.33
CA ASP A 252 -12.11 -13.98 6.35
C ASP A 252 -11.36 -14.41 7.63
N HIS A 253 -10.43 -15.36 7.53
CA HIS A 253 -9.66 -15.87 8.66
C HIS A 253 -8.18 -16.04 8.30
N PHE A 254 -7.31 -15.75 9.28
CA PHE A 254 -5.86 -15.95 9.14
C PHE A 254 -5.43 -17.24 9.84
N ALA A 255 -4.76 -18.12 9.10
CA ALA A 255 -4.08 -19.31 9.58
C ALA A 255 -2.59 -19.22 9.25
N VAL A 256 -1.76 -20.08 9.83
CA VAL A 256 -0.31 -19.99 9.66
C VAL A 256 0.32 -21.35 9.39
N TYR A 257 1.35 -21.34 8.56
CA TYR A 257 2.19 -22.48 8.28
C TYR A 257 3.66 -22.14 8.54
N TYR A 258 4.39 -23.08 9.14
CA TYR A 258 5.80 -22.94 9.47
C TYR A 258 6.54 -24.25 9.28
N THR A 259 7.75 -24.20 8.73
CA THR A 259 8.63 -25.37 8.63
C THR A 259 10.07 -24.98 8.91
N ALA A 260 10.83 -25.88 9.54
CA ALA A 260 12.26 -25.74 9.82
C ALA A 260 13.12 -26.70 8.96
N GLY A 261 12.61 -27.15 7.80
CA GLY A 261 13.35 -27.95 6.82
C GLY A 261 13.39 -29.46 7.05
N ALA A 262 12.71 -29.99 8.08
CA ALA A 262 12.71 -31.40 8.45
C ALA A 262 11.54 -32.22 7.83
N GLY A 263 11.06 -31.85 6.64
CA GLY A 263 9.96 -32.55 5.97
C GLY A 263 8.59 -32.40 6.67
N GLN A 264 8.49 -31.58 7.71
CA GLN A 264 7.25 -31.33 8.46
C GLN A 264 6.79 -29.88 8.27
N LEU A 265 5.49 -29.70 8.04
CA LEU A 265 4.85 -28.39 8.01
C LEU A 265 3.92 -28.24 9.22
N TYR A 266 4.22 -27.32 10.12
CA TYR A 266 3.37 -27.03 11.26
C TYR A 266 2.25 -26.06 10.87
N HIS A 267 1.02 -26.42 11.20
CA HIS A 267 -0.18 -25.60 10.99
C HIS A 267 -0.65 -25.01 12.32
N GLY A 268 -0.66 -23.68 12.43
CA GLY A 268 -1.25 -22.97 13.56
C GLY A 268 -2.58 -22.34 13.15
N ASP A 269 -3.62 -22.58 13.95
CA ASP A 269 -4.92 -21.92 13.74
C ASP A 269 -5.67 -21.73 15.05
N SER A 270 -5.98 -20.47 15.38
CA SER A 270 -6.68 -20.07 16.61
C SER A 270 -8.17 -20.43 16.63
N LEU A 271 -8.77 -20.86 15.54
CA LEU A 271 -10.13 -21.44 15.48
C LEU A 271 -10.11 -22.97 15.43
N SER A 272 -8.93 -23.57 15.25
CA SER A 272 -8.72 -25.02 15.11
C SER A 272 -9.49 -25.73 13.96
N PRO A 273 -9.74 -25.12 12.78
CA PRO A 273 -10.10 -25.89 11.59
C PRO A 273 -8.94 -26.79 11.15
N PRO A 274 -9.22 -27.84 10.37
CA PRO A 274 -8.18 -28.67 9.77
C PRO A 274 -7.36 -27.87 8.73
N PRO A 275 -6.07 -28.20 8.53
CA PRO A 275 -5.24 -27.57 7.52
C PRO A 275 -5.73 -27.83 6.09
N HIS A 276 -5.36 -26.95 5.17
CA HIS A 276 -5.61 -27.13 3.74
C HIS A 276 -4.70 -28.21 3.16
N MET A 277 -5.23 -29.42 2.92
CA MET A 277 -4.40 -30.55 2.45
C MET A 277 -3.77 -30.34 1.07
N GLU A 278 -4.43 -29.59 0.19
CA GLU A 278 -3.93 -29.20 -1.15
C GLU A 278 -2.61 -28.41 -1.06
N LEU A 279 -2.35 -27.76 0.09
CA LEU A 279 -1.11 -27.02 0.32
C LEU A 279 0.13 -27.91 0.25
N LEU A 280 0.06 -29.17 0.66
CA LEU A 280 1.22 -30.07 0.57
C LEU A 280 1.64 -30.32 -0.87
N GLU A 281 0.68 -30.56 -1.77
CA GLU A 281 0.98 -30.79 -3.19
C GLU A 281 1.52 -29.51 -3.83
N MET A 282 0.92 -28.37 -3.49
CA MET A 282 1.39 -27.07 -3.94
C MET A 282 2.81 -26.78 -3.47
N LEU A 283 3.13 -26.97 -2.19
CA LEU A 283 4.49 -26.75 -1.67
C LEU A 283 5.50 -27.76 -2.20
N LYS A 284 5.10 -29.01 -2.45
CA LYS A 284 5.95 -29.99 -3.14
C LYS A 284 6.29 -29.52 -4.54
N TRP A 285 5.34 -28.96 -5.27
CA TRP A 285 5.58 -28.37 -6.59
C TRP A 285 6.45 -27.10 -6.51
N VAL A 286 6.17 -26.21 -5.55
CA VAL A 286 6.99 -25.02 -5.32
C VAL A 286 8.40 -25.40 -4.92
N PHE A 287 8.64 -26.44 -4.13
CA PHE A 287 9.99 -26.80 -3.71
C PHE A 287 10.57 -27.96 -4.50
N ASP A 288 9.95 -28.36 -5.61
CA ASP A 288 10.43 -29.45 -6.45
C ASP A 288 11.79 -29.11 -7.04
N GLY A 289 12.72 -30.05 -6.98
CA GLY A 289 14.09 -29.86 -7.47
C GLY A 289 15.00 -28.98 -6.60
N LEU A 290 14.50 -28.36 -5.52
CA LEU A 290 15.36 -27.69 -4.54
C LEU A 290 16.11 -28.73 -3.68
N TRP A 291 17.37 -28.41 -3.35
CA TRP A 291 18.41 -29.32 -2.83
C TRP A 291 18.05 -30.18 -1.61
N SER A 292 18.86 -31.24 -1.44
CA SER A 292 18.82 -32.29 -0.41
C SER A 292 18.78 -31.87 1.06
N GLU A 293 18.95 -30.58 1.39
CA GLU A 293 19.00 -30.10 2.78
C GLU A 293 17.66 -29.56 3.27
N PHE A 294 16.76 -29.16 2.37
CA PHE A 294 15.42 -28.67 2.73
C PHE A 294 14.37 -29.62 2.17
N GLU A 295 13.98 -30.62 2.96
CA GLU A 295 13.00 -31.60 2.53
C GLU A 295 11.63 -30.93 2.38
N ALA A 296 11.07 -30.99 1.17
CA ALA A 296 9.70 -30.53 0.93
C ALA A 296 8.74 -31.22 1.91
N PRO A 297 7.81 -30.48 2.53
CA PRO A 297 6.97 -31.06 3.56
C PRO A 297 6.18 -32.29 3.07
N GLY A 298 6.34 -33.40 3.77
CA GLY A 298 5.63 -34.65 3.52
C GLY A 298 4.28 -34.72 4.23
N GLU A 299 4.17 -34.04 5.37
CA GLU A 299 2.99 -34.05 6.25
C GLU A 299 2.74 -32.67 6.87
N ILE A 300 1.47 -32.42 7.24
CA ILE A 300 1.08 -31.26 8.05
C ILE A 300 0.81 -31.71 9.48
N ILE A 301 1.51 -31.09 10.44
CA ILE A 301 1.35 -31.32 11.87
C ILE A 301 0.59 -30.15 12.48
N GLN A 302 -0.45 -30.44 13.25
CA GLN A 302 -1.16 -29.40 13.98
C GLN A 302 -0.27 -28.84 15.10
N GLY A 303 0.09 -27.57 14.99
CA GLY A 303 0.80 -26.82 16.01
C GLY A 303 -0.14 -26.38 17.15
N THR A 304 0.43 -26.14 18.32
CA THR A 304 -0.30 -25.66 19.50
C THR A 304 -0.52 -24.16 19.42
N VAL A 305 -1.78 -23.74 19.21
CA VAL A 305 -2.23 -22.34 19.27
C VAL A 305 -3.46 -22.28 20.17
N GLU A 306 -3.46 -21.38 21.16
CA GLU A 306 -4.67 -21.19 21.97
C GLU A 306 -5.84 -20.65 21.15
N ARG A 307 -7.04 -21.11 21.51
CA ARG A 307 -8.26 -20.75 20.80
C ARG A 307 -8.64 -19.29 21.03
N GLN A 308 -8.95 -18.56 19.97
CA GLN A 308 -9.56 -17.23 20.06
C GLN A 308 -11.08 -17.30 20.33
N GLY A 309 -11.67 -16.28 20.95
CA GLY A 309 -13.12 -16.17 21.15
C GLY A 309 -13.54 -15.65 22.53
N SER A 310 -14.83 -15.65 22.83
CA SER A 310 -15.43 -14.99 24.02
C SER A 310 -14.73 -15.33 25.35
N GLY A 311 -13.90 -14.39 25.82
CA GLY A 311 -13.09 -14.50 27.06
C GLY A 311 -11.58 -14.67 26.83
N ASN A 312 -11.17 -15.05 25.63
CA ASN A 312 -9.80 -15.41 25.22
C ASN A 312 -9.45 -14.72 23.88
N GLY A 313 -9.50 -13.39 23.84
CA GLY A 313 -9.29 -12.60 22.62
C GLY A 313 -10.54 -12.53 21.74
N GLY A 314 -10.74 -11.39 21.09
CA GLY A 314 -11.91 -11.15 20.26
C GLY A 314 -11.83 -11.83 18.89
N GLY A 315 -12.89 -11.71 18.10
CA GLY A 315 -12.99 -12.38 16.79
C GLY A 315 -11.92 -11.95 15.77
N GLY A 316 -11.39 -10.73 15.88
CA GLY A 316 -10.35 -10.21 14.98
C GLY A 316 -8.91 -10.64 15.31
N SER A 317 -8.70 -11.48 16.33
CA SER A 317 -7.36 -11.86 16.82
C SER A 317 -6.57 -12.84 15.94
N CYS A 318 -7.17 -13.39 14.87
CA CYS A 318 -6.58 -14.52 14.14
C CYS A 318 -5.24 -14.17 13.50
N GLY A 319 -5.12 -12.97 12.91
CA GLY A 319 -3.86 -12.50 12.32
C GLY A 319 -2.75 -12.34 13.36
N MET A 320 -3.08 -11.95 14.59
CA MET A 320 -2.08 -11.84 15.67
C MET A 320 -1.63 -13.21 16.16
N ALA A 321 -2.56 -14.13 16.36
CA ALA A 321 -2.25 -15.50 16.77
C ALA A 321 -1.39 -16.20 15.71
N ALA A 322 -1.74 -16.03 14.43
CA ALA A 322 -0.97 -16.51 13.28
C ALA A 322 0.45 -15.91 13.26
N HIS A 323 0.57 -14.58 13.41
CA HIS A 323 1.88 -13.91 13.44
C HIS A 323 2.75 -14.38 14.61
N ASN A 324 2.18 -14.42 15.81
CA ASN A 324 2.90 -14.83 17.01
C ASN A 324 3.36 -16.30 16.95
N PHE A 325 2.62 -17.19 16.29
CA PHE A 325 3.06 -18.56 16.08
C PHE A 325 4.37 -18.62 15.30
N ILE A 326 4.54 -17.83 14.22
CA ILE A 326 5.82 -17.72 13.51
C ILE A 326 6.87 -17.07 14.40
N GLU A 327 6.54 -15.93 15.02
CA GLU A 327 7.49 -15.17 15.86
C GLU A 327 8.06 -16.03 17.00
N SER A 328 7.20 -16.78 17.71
CA SER A 328 7.60 -17.69 18.80
C SER A 328 8.23 -18.99 18.34
N SER A 329 8.08 -19.36 17.06
CA SER A 329 8.80 -20.47 16.45
C SER A 329 10.23 -20.08 16.03
N ILE A 330 10.45 -18.81 15.70
CA ILE A 330 11.77 -18.23 15.40
C ILE A 330 12.53 -17.95 16.71
N ASP A 331 11.88 -17.32 17.68
CA ASP A 331 12.44 -16.97 18.97
C ASP A 331 11.63 -17.59 20.12
N PRO A 332 12.13 -18.68 20.73
CA PRO A 332 11.46 -19.33 21.85
C PRO A 332 11.32 -18.45 23.10
N THR A 333 12.00 -17.29 23.17
CA THR A 333 11.84 -16.35 24.28
C THR A 333 10.58 -15.48 24.13
N VAL A 334 9.98 -15.44 22.93
CA VAL A 334 8.71 -14.77 22.68
C VAL A 334 7.57 -15.58 23.29
N PRO A 335 6.75 -14.98 24.18
CA PRO A 335 5.58 -15.66 24.72
C PRO A 335 4.64 -16.13 23.62
N ARG A 336 4.20 -17.39 23.71
CA ARG A 336 3.20 -17.95 22.80
C ARG A 336 1.85 -17.31 23.06
N TRP A 337 1.06 -17.20 21.98
CA TRP A 337 -0.28 -16.65 21.97
C TRP A 337 -1.14 -17.35 23.02
N GLN A 338 -1.76 -16.53 23.86
CA GLN A 338 -2.81 -16.95 24.77
C GLN A 338 -3.92 -15.92 24.69
N GLY A 339 -5.14 -16.39 24.51
CA GLY A 339 -6.26 -15.50 24.22
C GLY A 339 -6.53 -14.51 25.36
N GLN A 340 -6.28 -14.90 26.61
CA GLN A 340 -6.43 -14.04 27.79
C GLN A 340 -5.47 -12.82 27.80
N TYR A 341 -4.42 -12.82 26.96
CA TYR A 341 -3.45 -11.74 26.81
C TYR A 341 -3.54 -11.04 25.44
N SER A 342 -4.64 -11.20 24.71
CA SER A 342 -4.83 -10.61 23.37
C SER A 342 -4.55 -9.10 23.35
N ALA A 343 -5.05 -8.35 24.34
CA ALA A 343 -4.82 -6.91 24.46
C ALA A 343 -3.32 -6.55 24.57
N ASN A 344 -2.53 -7.40 25.23
CA ASN A 344 -1.10 -7.18 25.40
C ASN A 344 -0.35 -7.46 24.09
N PHE A 345 -0.74 -8.51 23.36
CA PHE A 345 -0.22 -8.79 22.01
C PHE A 345 -0.61 -7.67 21.03
N GLN A 346 -1.85 -7.17 21.08
CA GLN A 346 -2.30 -6.02 20.28
C GLN A 346 -1.45 -4.78 20.54
N MET A 347 -1.26 -4.43 21.81
CA MET A 347 -0.50 -3.25 22.17
C MET A 347 0.95 -3.37 21.69
N ARG A 348 1.59 -4.54 21.82
CA ARG A 348 2.93 -4.77 21.26
C ARG A 348 2.91 -4.60 19.74
N MET A 349 2.02 -5.29 19.04
CA MET A 349 1.88 -5.22 17.58
C MET A 349 1.53 -3.81 17.07
N LEU A 350 0.93 -2.96 17.91
CA LEU A 350 0.69 -1.54 17.63
C LEU A 350 1.91 -0.66 17.88
N LEU A 351 2.59 -0.85 19.01
CA LEU A 351 3.74 -0.02 19.38
C LEU A 351 4.94 -0.25 18.46
N ASP A 352 5.19 -1.50 18.08
CA ASP A 352 6.31 -1.89 17.21
C ASP A 352 6.36 -1.06 15.90
N PRO A 353 5.32 -1.04 15.04
CA PRO A 353 5.32 -0.26 13.81
C PRO A 353 5.35 1.26 14.05
N ILE A 354 4.80 1.76 15.17
CA ILE A 354 4.83 3.19 15.49
C ILE A 354 6.23 3.65 15.88
N ILE A 355 6.88 2.91 16.77
CA ILE A 355 8.26 3.21 17.20
C ILE A 355 9.20 3.05 16.01
N TYR A 356 9.02 1.99 15.21
CA TYR A 356 9.79 1.77 14.00
C TYR A 356 9.62 2.92 12.99
N HIS A 357 8.38 3.36 12.75
CA HIS A 357 8.08 4.52 11.91
C HIS A 357 8.73 5.81 12.43
N GLU A 358 8.66 6.09 13.73
CA GLU A 358 9.32 7.26 14.35
C GLU A 358 10.84 7.23 14.08
N ILE A 359 11.50 6.10 14.32
CA ILE A 359 12.95 5.95 14.08
C ILE A 359 13.28 6.14 12.60
N ALA A 360 12.49 5.54 11.70
CA ALA A 360 12.69 5.66 10.26
C ALA A 360 12.51 7.10 9.76
N THR A 361 11.54 7.84 10.29
CA THR A 361 11.31 9.26 9.94
C THR A 361 12.38 10.20 10.50
N MET A 362 12.97 9.88 11.65
CA MET A 362 14.06 10.66 12.26
C MET A 362 15.43 10.36 11.66
N SER A 363 15.62 9.18 11.06
CA SER A 363 16.88 8.79 10.42
C SER A 363 17.21 9.77 9.28
N THR A 364 18.43 10.32 9.28
CA THR A 364 18.83 11.44 8.42
C THR A 364 18.89 11.07 6.94
N LYS A 365 17.75 11.05 6.23
CA LYS A 365 17.59 10.83 4.78
C LYS A 365 18.75 10.12 4.05
N PRO A 366 19.23 8.93 4.48
CA PRO A 366 19.77 8.04 3.47
C PRO A 366 18.64 7.79 2.46
N LEU A 367 18.99 7.67 1.18
CA LEU A 367 18.00 7.18 0.22
C LEU A 367 17.50 5.84 0.75
N LEU A 368 16.20 5.59 0.66
CA LEU A 368 15.54 4.35 1.11
C LEU A 368 16.33 3.08 0.68
N GLN A 369 16.94 3.15 -0.51
CA GLN A 369 17.82 2.16 -1.12
C GLN A 369 19.08 1.79 -0.30
N ASN A 370 19.51 2.62 0.65
CA ASN A 370 20.70 2.38 1.46
C ASN A 370 20.40 1.54 2.71
N TRP A 371 19.13 1.32 3.04
CA TRP A 371 18.75 0.56 4.22
C TRP A 371 18.88 -0.94 4.00
N TRP A 372 18.86 -1.41 2.75
CA TRP A 372 18.93 -2.82 2.43
C TRP A 372 19.94 -3.10 1.32
N PHE A 373 20.37 -4.35 1.24
CA PHE A 373 21.11 -4.89 0.11
C PHE A 373 20.48 -6.23 -0.29
N PRO A 374 20.50 -6.60 -1.58
CA PRO A 374 19.91 -7.85 -2.02
C PRO A 374 20.70 -9.04 -1.45
N CYS A 375 20.00 -10.09 -1.01
CA CYS A 375 20.61 -11.31 -0.48
C CYS A 375 21.31 -12.16 -1.54
N MET A 376 20.95 -11.94 -2.80
CA MET A 376 21.40 -12.68 -3.98
C MET A 376 21.39 -11.76 -5.20
N GLU A 377 22.11 -12.12 -6.25
CA GLU A 377 21.95 -11.44 -7.54
C GLU A 377 20.57 -11.77 -8.11
N LEU A 378 19.69 -10.77 -8.18
CA LEU A 378 18.34 -10.94 -8.73
C LEU A 378 18.47 -11.28 -10.21
N VAL A 379 17.89 -12.42 -10.61
CA VAL A 379 17.94 -12.85 -12.01
C VAL A 379 16.94 -12.01 -12.80
N GLY A 380 17.44 -11.23 -13.76
CA GLY A 380 16.62 -10.36 -14.62
C GLY A 380 15.79 -11.12 -15.65
N TYR A 381 15.00 -12.09 -15.22
CA TYR A 381 14.09 -12.85 -16.08
C TYR A 381 12.99 -11.96 -16.66
N GLN A 382 12.58 -12.29 -17.89
CA GLN A 382 11.42 -11.66 -18.53
C GLN A 382 10.17 -11.94 -17.71
N GLU A 383 9.57 -10.89 -17.17
CA GLU A 383 8.33 -10.95 -16.40
C GLU A 383 7.20 -11.59 -17.21
N VAL A 384 6.58 -12.61 -16.63
CA VAL A 384 5.26 -13.06 -17.06
C VAL A 384 4.26 -12.02 -16.55
N SER A 385 3.83 -11.14 -17.46
CA SER A 385 2.79 -10.12 -17.25
C SER A 385 1.58 -10.71 -16.50
N GLY A 386 1.33 -10.23 -15.27
CA GLY A 386 0.11 -10.55 -14.51
C GLY A 386 0.30 -10.76 -13.00
N PHE A 387 1.52 -11.07 -12.54
CA PHE A 387 1.81 -11.31 -11.12
C PHE A 387 2.69 -10.20 -10.55
N THR A 388 2.07 -9.08 -10.14
CA THR A 388 2.79 -7.88 -9.69
C THR A 388 2.70 -7.63 -8.18
N GLY A 389 2.38 -8.64 -7.38
CA GLY A 389 2.10 -8.48 -5.94
C GLY A 389 3.32 -8.57 -5.01
N TYR A 390 4.42 -9.18 -5.47
CA TYR A 390 5.50 -9.64 -4.58
C TYR A 390 6.65 -8.62 -4.51
N GLN A 391 6.44 -7.49 -3.81
CA GLN A 391 7.59 -6.72 -3.30
C GLN A 391 8.12 -7.40 -2.03
N ASP A 392 8.89 -8.46 -2.25
CA ASP A 392 9.27 -9.36 -1.18
C ASP A 392 10.52 -8.89 -0.42
N PHE A 393 10.31 -8.44 0.81
CA PHE A 393 11.38 -8.07 1.73
C PHE A 393 12.33 -9.25 2.03
N ASN A 394 11.90 -10.51 1.80
CA ASN A 394 12.74 -11.70 1.99
C ASN A 394 13.92 -11.79 1.02
N MET A 395 13.92 -10.99 -0.06
CA MET A 395 15.03 -10.92 -1.02
C MET A 395 16.15 -9.97 -0.56
N TYR A 396 15.98 -9.32 0.60
CA TYR A 396 16.88 -8.28 1.09
C TYR A 396 17.34 -8.54 2.52
N ALA A 397 18.52 -7.99 2.84
CA ALA A 397 19.09 -7.98 4.17
C ALA A 397 19.33 -6.53 4.63
N PRO A 398 19.22 -6.24 5.94
CA PRO A 398 19.36 -4.87 6.44
C PRO A 398 20.84 -4.46 6.48
N THR A 399 21.16 -3.27 5.96
CA THR A 399 22.50 -2.66 6.10
C THR A 399 22.69 -2.13 7.52
N PRO A 400 23.93 -1.84 7.98
CA PRO A 400 24.17 -1.25 9.30
C PRO A 400 23.45 0.09 9.56
N SER A 401 22.95 0.76 8.52
CA SER A 401 22.19 2.00 8.61
C SER A 401 20.67 1.81 8.69
N HIS A 402 20.20 0.56 8.60
CA HIS A 402 18.78 0.22 8.62
C HIS A 402 18.16 0.59 9.98
N PRO A 403 16.93 1.17 10.02
CA PRO A 403 16.26 1.58 11.24
C PRO A 403 16.11 0.46 12.28
N ILE A 404 16.02 -0.80 11.83
CA ILE A 404 15.88 -1.99 12.70
C ILE A 404 16.93 -2.07 13.82
N TYR A 405 18.17 -1.64 13.58
CA TYR A 405 19.21 -1.71 14.61
C TYR A 405 18.96 -0.70 15.73
N THR A 406 18.49 0.50 15.38
CA THR A 406 18.11 1.52 16.38
C THR A 406 16.82 1.14 17.09
N PHE A 407 15.90 0.48 16.37
CA PHE A 407 14.67 -0.05 16.92
C PHE A 407 14.95 -1.11 18.01
N LEU A 408 15.73 -2.14 17.71
CA LEU A 408 16.12 -3.16 18.68
C LEU A 408 16.82 -2.56 19.92
N ALA A 409 17.70 -1.57 19.71
CA ALA A 409 18.37 -0.88 20.82
C ALA A 409 17.39 -0.13 21.74
N ARG A 410 16.23 0.29 21.22
CA ARG A 410 15.18 1.01 21.96
C ARG A 410 14.13 0.08 22.58
N GLU A 411 13.90 -1.10 22.03
CA GLU A 411 12.87 -2.05 22.51
C GLU A 411 13.21 -2.74 23.82
N HIS A 412 14.49 -3.05 24.05
CA HIS A 412 14.95 -3.81 25.23
C HIS A 412 14.40 -3.35 26.60
N PRO A 413 14.10 -2.06 26.85
CA PRO A 413 13.54 -1.61 28.13
C PRO A 413 11.99 -1.55 28.20
N THR A 414 11.27 -1.54 27.07
CA THR A 414 9.84 -1.14 27.06
C THR A 414 8.85 -2.30 27.02
N LEU A 415 9.21 -3.43 26.41
CA LEU A 415 8.29 -4.58 26.27
C LEU A 415 8.18 -5.46 27.51
N SER A 416 9.17 -5.43 28.41
CA SER A 416 9.13 -6.18 29.68
C SER A 416 8.01 -5.71 30.62
N ILE A 417 7.43 -4.54 30.37
CA ILE A 417 6.36 -3.94 31.18
C ILE A 417 5.00 -4.56 30.83
N PHE A 418 4.80 -4.97 29.58
CA PHE A 418 3.48 -5.33 29.07
C PHE A 418 3.14 -6.81 29.19
N MET A 419 4.11 -7.70 29.43
CA MET A 419 3.80 -9.09 29.74
C MET A 419 4.28 -9.37 31.17
N PRO A 420 3.39 -9.52 32.17
CA PRO A 420 3.81 -10.10 33.45
C PRO A 420 4.50 -11.41 33.11
N SER A 421 5.62 -11.74 33.77
CA SER A 421 6.41 -12.93 33.53
C SER A 421 5.51 -14.17 33.41
N LEU A 422 5.08 -14.47 32.19
CA LEU A 422 4.23 -15.62 31.94
C LEU A 422 5.12 -16.81 32.25
N PRO A 423 4.60 -17.83 32.94
CA PRO A 423 5.36 -19.06 33.04
C PRO A 423 5.72 -19.44 31.60
N LEU A 424 7.03 -19.46 31.29
CA LEU A 424 7.50 -20.25 30.17
C LEU A 424 6.81 -21.59 30.36
N VAL A 425 6.02 -22.00 29.38
CA VAL A 425 5.17 -23.18 29.52
C VAL A 425 6.09 -24.39 29.66
N ASP A 426 6.43 -24.73 30.90
CA ASP A 426 7.25 -25.85 31.31
C ASP A 426 6.41 -27.12 31.14
N GLY A 427 6.24 -27.57 29.90
CA GLY A 427 5.45 -28.76 29.61
C GLY A 427 5.03 -28.93 28.16
N LEU A 428 5.97 -28.97 27.21
CA LEU A 428 5.80 -29.68 25.93
C LEU A 428 7.15 -29.86 25.21
N ASP A 429 7.29 -31.00 24.53
CA ASP A 429 8.47 -31.56 23.87
C ASP A 429 9.34 -30.57 23.06
N THR A 430 10.28 -29.89 23.71
CA THR A 430 11.48 -29.41 23.03
C THR A 430 12.35 -30.57 22.50
N ALA A 431 12.06 -31.81 22.91
CA ALA A 431 12.69 -33.01 22.35
C ALA A 431 12.30 -33.32 20.89
N GLN A 432 11.15 -32.85 20.40
CA GLN A 432 10.75 -33.07 19.00
C GLN A 432 11.19 -31.95 18.03
N ILE A 433 11.64 -30.81 18.54
CA ILE A 433 12.33 -29.77 17.77
C ILE A 433 13.80 -29.74 18.22
N SER A 434 14.47 -30.90 18.16
CA SER A 434 15.92 -30.92 18.27
C SER A 434 16.49 -30.57 16.90
N HIS A 435 16.89 -29.31 16.72
CA HIS A 435 17.71 -28.92 15.59
C HIS A 435 18.93 -29.86 15.50
N GLY A 436 19.12 -30.48 14.34
CA GLY A 436 20.34 -31.19 13.98
C GLY A 436 21.51 -30.22 13.87
N THR A 437 21.99 -29.71 14.99
CA THR A 437 23.13 -28.80 15.05
C THR A 437 24.42 -29.60 14.99
N ALA A 438 24.94 -29.85 13.79
CA ALA A 438 26.35 -30.17 13.60
C ALA A 438 27.18 -28.87 13.71
N MET A 439 27.31 -28.33 14.92
CA MET A 439 28.31 -27.30 15.23
C MET A 439 29.19 -27.77 16.38
N SER A 440 30.47 -27.87 16.08
CA SER A 440 31.56 -28.23 16.99
C SER A 440 31.65 -27.24 18.17
N PRO A 441 31.87 -27.68 19.42
CA PRO A 441 31.93 -26.77 20.56
C PRO A 441 33.30 -26.06 20.60
N LEU A 442 33.32 -24.77 20.29
CA LEU A 442 34.42 -23.90 20.70
C LEU A 442 34.15 -23.38 22.13
N LEU A 443 35.04 -23.80 23.02
CA LEU A 443 35.14 -23.41 24.42
C LEU A 443 35.15 -21.87 24.60
N LEU A 444 34.18 -21.36 25.35
CA LEU A 444 34.27 -20.07 26.05
C LEU A 444 35.14 -20.23 27.31
N PRO A 445 36.10 -19.33 27.60
CA PRO A 445 36.85 -19.39 28.84
C PRO A 445 36.13 -18.67 29.98
N PHE A 446 35.96 -19.41 31.08
CA PHE A 446 36.18 -18.98 32.47
C PHE A 446 35.77 -17.55 32.88
N ILE A 447 34.60 -17.45 33.55
CA ILE A 447 34.31 -16.34 34.47
C ILE A 447 35.11 -16.58 35.76
N GLN A 448 36.22 -15.88 35.91
CA GLN A 448 36.97 -15.81 37.16
C GLN A 448 36.37 -14.71 38.05
N LYS A 449 35.81 -15.10 39.20
CA LYS A 449 35.38 -14.18 40.26
C LYS A 449 36.59 -13.37 40.77
N MET A 450 36.69 -12.10 40.39
CA MET A 450 37.50 -11.12 41.13
C MET A 450 36.61 -10.40 42.15
N GLN A 451 36.84 -10.69 43.44
CA GLN A 451 36.39 -9.85 44.53
C GLN A 451 37.20 -8.54 44.52
N VAL A 452 36.52 -7.42 44.31
CA VAL A 452 37.08 -6.07 44.55
C VAL A 452 36.49 -5.54 45.85
N LYS A 453 37.37 -5.20 46.80
CA LYS A 453 37.04 -4.55 48.08
C LYS A 453 36.37 -3.19 47.84
N PRO A 454 35.34 -2.80 48.63
CA PRO A 454 34.78 -1.47 48.55
C PRO A 454 35.76 -0.46 49.18
N LYS A 455 36.10 0.60 48.44
CA LYS A 455 36.71 1.81 49.00
C LYS A 455 35.64 2.87 49.20
N CYS A 456 35.75 3.52 50.36
CA CYS A 456 34.81 4.45 50.96
C CYS A 456 34.30 5.58 50.05
N SER A 457 33.03 5.91 50.24
CA SER A 457 32.37 7.15 49.80
C SER A 457 33.01 8.38 50.47
N PRO A 458 33.15 9.52 49.76
CA PRO A 458 33.24 10.82 50.40
C PRO A 458 31.85 11.43 50.57
N SER A 459 31.59 11.90 51.78
CA SER A 459 30.51 12.80 52.17
C SER A 459 30.64 14.15 51.45
N LEU A 460 29.52 14.71 50.98
CA LEU A 460 29.43 16.12 50.62
C LEU A 460 28.07 16.69 51.03
N GLU A 461 28.16 17.89 51.57
CA GLU A 461 27.22 18.56 52.46
C GLU A 461 25.98 19.12 51.76
N ILE A 462 24.89 19.12 52.51
CA ILE A 462 23.61 19.76 52.21
C ILE A 462 23.74 21.25 52.53
N ILE A 463 23.48 22.12 51.55
CA ILE A 463 23.06 23.49 51.80
C ILE A 463 21.68 23.66 51.17
N THR A 464 20.70 23.77 52.07
CA THR A 464 19.34 24.24 51.86
C THR A 464 19.35 25.70 51.44
N ASP A 465 18.51 26.09 50.47
CA ASP A 465 17.86 27.41 50.54
C ASP A 465 16.64 27.58 49.60
N PHE A 466 15.63 28.21 50.20
CA PHE A 466 14.43 28.88 49.66
C PHE A 466 13.18 28.10 49.21
N VAL A 467 12.29 27.96 50.20
CA VAL A 467 10.83 28.02 50.15
C VAL A 467 10.35 29.37 49.59
N ILE A 468 9.26 29.39 48.79
CA ILE A 468 8.07 30.25 48.97
C ILE A 468 6.89 29.65 48.17
N THR A 469 5.78 29.54 48.90
CA THR A 469 4.44 29.05 48.56
C THR A 469 3.57 30.07 47.79
N PRO A 470 2.38 29.67 47.29
CA PRO A 470 1.63 30.38 46.25
C PRO A 470 0.64 31.41 46.82
N SER A 471 0.30 32.44 46.03
CA SER A 471 -0.83 33.33 46.30
C SER A 471 -1.83 33.37 45.14
N PHE A 472 -3.05 32.96 45.46
CA PHE A 472 -4.28 33.29 44.75
C PHE A 472 -4.64 34.74 45.06
N CYS A 473 -4.99 35.54 44.04
CA CYS A 473 -5.82 36.72 44.21
C CYS A 473 -6.61 36.97 42.93
N GLY A 474 -7.92 36.77 43.02
CA GLY A 474 -8.87 37.18 42.00
C GLY A 474 -9.04 38.69 42.00
N VAL A 475 -9.25 39.26 40.81
CA VAL A 475 -9.78 40.62 40.65
C VAL A 475 -10.85 40.58 39.57
N LYS A 476 -12.09 40.78 40.02
CA LYS A 476 -13.23 41.19 39.21
C LYS A 476 -12.90 42.51 38.51
N ARG A 477 -13.13 42.59 37.20
CA ARG A 477 -13.36 43.87 36.52
C ARG A 477 -14.64 43.79 35.70
N GLU A 478 -15.58 44.61 36.15
CA GLU A 478 -16.80 44.98 35.46
C GLU A 478 -16.47 45.62 34.11
N LEU A 479 -17.19 45.20 33.07
CA LEU A 479 -17.28 45.92 31.81
C LEU A 479 -18.67 46.55 31.79
N SER A 480 -18.68 47.87 31.89
CA SER A 480 -19.86 48.69 31.62
C SER A 480 -19.52 49.69 30.51
N VAL A 481 -20.58 50.02 29.78
CA VAL A 481 -20.86 51.29 29.09
C VAL A 481 -20.77 51.29 27.54
N GLU A 482 -21.96 51.58 27.01
CA GLU A 482 -22.34 52.39 25.83
C GLU A 482 -22.36 51.81 24.42
N THR A 483 -23.59 51.44 24.06
CA THR A 483 -24.27 51.70 22.79
C THR A 483 -24.06 53.13 22.28
N ILE A 484 -23.44 53.30 21.10
CA ILE A 484 -23.62 54.47 20.22
C ILE A 484 -23.77 54.01 18.77
N SER A 485 -24.91 54.37 18.18
CA SER A 485 -25.32 54.15 16.78
C SER A 485 -24.39 54.84 15.76
N PRO A 486 -24.34 54.35 14.50
CA PRO A 486 -23.55 54.97 13.45
C PRO A 486 -24.30 56.16 12.83
N LYS A 487 -23.64 57.33 12.77
CA LYS A 487 -24.02 58.40 11.83
C LYS A 487 -22.98 58.50 10.71
N SER A 488 -23.53 58.45 9.50
CA SER A 488 -23.02 58.87 8.21
C SER A 488 -21.79 59.80 8.21
N SER A 489 -20.81 59.51 7.35
CA SER A 489 -20.34 60.51 6.38
C SER A 489 -19.46 59.91 5.29
N ARG A 490 -19.84 60.24 4.05
CA ARG A 490 -19.03 60.47 2.84
C ARG A 490 -17.54 60.11 2.93
N GLN A 491 -17.11 59.13 2.13
CA GLN A 491 -15.74 59.08 1.62
C GLN A 491 -15.70 59.45 0.14
N ARG A 492 -14.98 60.53 -0.12
CA ARG A 492 -14.54 60.99 -1.45
C ARG A 492 -13.40 60.11 -1.93
N ASN A 493 -13.45 59.79 -3.23
CA ASN A 493 -12.34 59.26 -4.01
C ASN A 493 -11.10 60.16 -3.90
N VAL A 494 -9.99 59.60 -3.42
CA VAL A 494 -8.63 60.10 -3.70
C VAL A 494 -7.73 58.90 -3.98
N LYS A 495 -7.26 58.80 -5.23
CA LYS A 495 -6.20 57.88 -5.66
C LYS A 495 -4.88 58.33 -5.04
N ALA A 496 -4.27 57.48 -4.22
CA ALA A 496 -2.89 57.64 -3.78
C ALA A 496 -2.07 56.41 -4.22
N HIS A 497 -1.04 56.64 -5.03
CA HIS A 497 -0.03 55.66 -5.39
C HIS A 497 0.84 55.35 -4.17
N PHE A 498 0.77 54.12 -3.67
CA PHE A 498 1.75 53.59 -2.73
C PHE A 498 2.95 53.03 -3.49
N ARG A 499 4.12 53.62 -3.24
CA ARG A 499 5.43 53.04 -3.59
C ARG A 499 5.74 51.91 -2.60
N SER A 500 6.18 50.77 -3.12
CA SER A 500 6.67 49.63 -2.34
C SER A 500 7.93 50.01 -1.53
N PRO A 501 8.11 49.47 -0.32
CA PRO A 501 9.36 49.63 0.42
C PRO A 501 10.47 48.76 -0.19
N SER A 502 11.64 49.36 -0.35
CA SER A 502 12.89 48.73 -0.77
C SER A 502 13.37 47.71 0.28
N VAL A 503 13.57 46.46 -0.15
CA VAL A 503 14.19 45.39 0.65
C VAL A 503 15.70 45.42 0.42
N THR A 504 16.47 45.62 1.49
CA THR A 504 17.92 45.46 1.50
C THR A 504 18.26 43.99 1.71
N ILE A 505 18.82 43.33 0.69
CA ILE A 505 19.29 41.94 0.77
C ILE A 505 20.70 41.95 1.37
N ILE A 506 20.85 41.45 2.60
CA ILE A 506 22.15 41.16 3.22
C ILE A 506 22.64 39.83 2.67
N SER A 507 23.79 39.83 1.99
CA SER A 507 24.44 38.59 1.53
C SER A 507 25.16 37.89 2.70
N PRO A 508 25.14 36.54 2.76
CA PRO A 508 25.84 35.80 3.80
C PRO A 508 27.37 35.85 3.63
N PRO A 509 28.13 35.68 4.73
CA PRO A 509 29.59 35.75 4.71
C PRO A 509 30.22 34.59 3.91
N LYS A 510 31.31 34.91 3.21
CA LYS A 510 32.07 33.97 2.38
C LYS A 510 32.69 32.87 3.24
N LEU A 511 32.42 31.61 2.87
CA LEU A 511 33.09 30.43 3.42
C LEU A 511 34.60 30.42 3.06
N PRO A 512 35.46 29.88 3.95
CA PRO A 512 36.90 29.82 3.72
C PRO A 512 37.25 28.81 2.61
N LYS A 513 38.27 29.16 1.82
CA LYS A 513 38.75 28.40 0.67
C LYS A 513 39.21 27.00 1.10
N LYS A 514 38.59 25.97 0.51
CA LYS A 514 38.95 24.56 0.65
C LYS A 514 40.35 24.31 0.07
N GLN A 515 41.18 23.57 0.81
CA GLN A 515 42.50 23.11 0.40
C GLN A 515 42.44 22.37 -0.94
N ILE A 516 43.41 22.67 -1.80
CA ILE A 516 43.63 22.01 -3.09
C ILE A 516 44.06 20.57 -2.81
N GLN A 517 43.21 19.61 -3.14
CA GLN A 517 43.57 18.19 -3.17
C GLN A 517 44.67 17.94 -4.20
N SER A 518 45.56 17.01 -3.88
CA SER A 518 46.78 16.79 -4.64
C SER A 518 46.46 16.26 -6.04
N LYS A 519 47.29 16.64 -7.01
CA LYS A 519 47.16 16.28 -8.44
C LYS A 519 47.11 14.77 -8.68
N GLN A 520 47.57 13.95 -7.73
CA GLN A 520 47.57 12.50 -7.78
C GLN A 520 46.15 11.91 -7.61
N GLU A 521 45.37 12.40 -6.64
CA GLU A 521 43.98 11.95 -6.43
C GLU A 521 43.08 12.24 -7.64
N LEU A 522 43.35 13.33 -8.37
CA LEU A 522 42.58 13.68 -9.57
C LEU A 522 42.89 12.77 -10.76
N GLU A 523 44.11 12.22 -10.85
CA GLU A 523 44.47 11.26 -11.90
C GLU A 523 43.98 9.84 -11.55
N ASP A 524 43.97 9.47 -10.27
CA ASP A 524 43.40 8.19 -9.82
C ASP A 524 41.86 8.15 -10.03
N ILE A 525 41.18 9.27 -9.82
CA ILE A 525 39.73 9.41 -10.13
C ILE A 525 39.47 9.30 -11.64
N LYS A 526 40.35 9.81 -12.49
CA LYS A 526 40.19 9.71 -13.95
C LYS A 526 40.40 8.28 -14.46
N LEU A 527 41.38 7.57 -13.92
CA LEU A 527 41.64 6.17 -14.26
C LEU A 527 40.48 5.27 -13.80
N SER A 528 39.94 5.51 -12.60
CA SER A 528 38.75 4.82 -12.10
C SER A 528 37.49 5.10 -12.94
N ALA A 529 37.29 6.36 -13.37
CA ALA A 529 36.16 6.72 -14.23
C ALA A 529 36.26 6.12 -15.64
N LEU A 530 37.48 5.89 -16.15
CA LEU A 530 37.70 5.25 -17.46
C LEU A 530 37.42 3.73 -17.40
N ALA A 531 37.79 3.08 -16.29
CA ALA A 531 37.51 1.67 -16.04
C ALA A 531 36.00 1.41 -15.88
N TRP A 532 35.30 2.28 -15.13
CA TRP A 532 33.83 2.23 -15.01
C TRP A 532 33.12 2.44 -16.33
N LYS A 533 33.64 3.28 -17.22
CA LYS A 533 33.05 3.48 -18.54
C LYS A 533 33.18 2.23 -19.43
N GLN A 534 34.29 1.51 -19.35
CA GLN A 534 34.47 0.25 -20.09
C GLN A 534 33.59 -0.89 -19.55
N GLU A 535 33.34 -0.95 -18.24
CA GLU A 535 32.40 -1.93 -17.65
C GLU A 535 30.94 -1.64 -18.06
N ILE A 536 30.54 -0.38 -18.11
CA ILE A 536 29.20 0.03 -18.57
C ILE A 536 28.99 -0.28 -20.05
N ASP A 537 30.00 -0.03 -20.89
CA ASP A 537 29.93 -0.30 -22.33
C ASP A 537 29.87 -1.81 -22.65
N LEU A 538 30.48 -2.67 -21.81
CA LEU A 538 30.36 -4.13 -21.90
C LEU A 538 29.02 -4.68 -21.35
N ALA A 539 28.46 -4.07 -20.31
CA ALA A 539 27.15 -4.44 -19.77
C ALA A 539 25.97 -4.03 -20.68
N SER A 540 26.19 -3.12 -21.63
CA SER A 540 25.14 -2.57 -22.50
C SER A 540 24.77 -3.44 -23.71
N GLN A 541 25.35 -4.63 -23.88
CA GLN A 541 25.12 -5.45 -25.08
C GLN A 541 23.97 -6.46 -25.02
N ASN A 542 23.24 -6.61 -23.90
CA ASN A 542 22.01 -7.41 -23.82
C ASN A 542 21.06 -6.84 -22.76
N VAL A 543 20.21 -5.88 -23.14
CA VAL A 543 19.26 -5.25 -22.20
C VAL A 543 17.93 -6.03 -22.20
N SER A 544 17.75 -6.88 -21.19
CA SER A 544 16.43 -7.24 -20.64
C SER A 544 15.90 -6.03 -19.87
N VAL A 545 14.71 -5.53 -20.22
CA VAL A 545 14.16 -4.28 -19.68
C VAL A 545 13.51 -4.55 -18.33
N ALA A 546 14.25 -4.30 -17.23
CA ALA A 546 13.76 -4.45 -15.86
C ALA A 546 12.70 -3.38 -15.47
N LEU A 547 11.75 -3.76 -14.62
CA LEU A 547 10.79 -2.86 -13.96
C LEU A 547 11.56 -1.76 -13.19
N GLY A 548 11.41 -0.50 -13.62
CA GLY A 548 12.18 0.65 -13.11
C GLY A 548 12.80 1.56 -14.20
N VAL A 549 12.67 1.17 -15.47
CA VAL A 549 13.20 1.90 -16.63
C VAL A 549 12.47 3.22 -16.91
N ILE A 550 11.18 3.33 -16.60
CA ILE A 550 10.40 4.57 -16.83
C ILE A 550 10.47 5.50 -15.61
N ARG A 551 11.58 6.22 -15.45
CA ARG A 551 11.72 7.28 -14.42
C ARG A 551 12.36 8.54 -15.00
N THR A 552 12.00 9.69 -14.44
CA THR A 552 12.58 10.98 -14.83
C THR A 552 14.10 10.94 -14.65
N GLY A 553 14.84 11.35 -15.68
CA GLY A 553 16.30 11.40 -15.70
C GLY A 553 16.99 10.22 -16.38
N VAL A 554 16.28 9.12 -16.70
CA VAL A 554 16.85 8.01 -17.48
C VAL A 554 17.18 8.48 -18.89
N THR A 555 18.37 8.10 -19.37
CA THR A 555 18.90 8.41 -20.70
C THR A 555 18.91 7.18 -21.60
N PHE A 556 18.73 7.39 -22.90
CA PHE A 556 18.80 6.39 -23.96
C PHE A 556 19.67 6.89 -25.10
N ASP A 557 20.36 5.99 -25.80
CA ASP A 557 21.27 6.35 -26.88
C ASP A 557 20.53 6.77 -28.16
N SER A 558 19.28 6.34 -28.31
CA SER A 558 18.40 6.72 -29.41
C SER A 558 16.96 6.99 -28.95
N LEU A 559 16.16 7.63 -29.81
CA LEU A 559 14.74 7.83 -29.55
C LEU A 559 13.99 6.50 -29.62
N GLU A 560 14.39 5.65 -30.55
CA GLU A 560 13.81 4.34 -30.82
C GLU A 560 13.94 3.43 -29.59
N ASP A 561 15.12 3.41 -28.95
CA ASP A 561 15.34 2.64 -27.71
C ASP A 561 14.46 3.16 -26.56
N ALA A 562 14.36 4.48 -26.40
CA ALA A 562 13.49 5.09 -25.40
C ALA A 562 12.02 4.72 -25.63
N GLN A 563 11.56 4.78 -26.89
CA GLN A 563 10.19 4.41 -27.25
C GLN A 563 9.92 2.93 -26.97
N GLN A 564 10.81 2.04 -27.41
CA GLN A 564 10.64 0.60 -27.24
C GLN A 564 10.62 0.22 -25.76
N ALA A 565 11.53 0.76 -24.95
CA ALA A 565 11.57 0.51 -23.52
C ALA A 565 10.27 0.94 -22.81
N ILE A 566 9.74 2.13 -23.14
CA ILE A 566 8.47 2.62 -22.56
C ILE A 566 7.29 1.76 -23.02
N LEU A 567 7.21 1.45 -24.32
CA LEU A 567 6.11 0.65 -24.87
C LEU A 567 6.10 -0.77 -24.30
N GLN A 568 7.26 -1.41 -24.15
CA GLN A 568 7.37 -2.75 -23.58
C GLN A 568 7.01 -2.77 -22.09
N ALA A 569 7.53 -1.82 -21.31
CA ALA A 569 7.26 -1.74 -19.87
C ALA A 569 5.79 -1.46 -19.55
N GLU A 570 5.08 -0.68 -20.37
CA GLU A 570 3.65 -0.48 -20.17
C GLU A 570 2.80 -1.61 -20.75
N ALA A 571 3.26 -2.25 -21.83
CA ALA A 571 2.59 -3.42 -22.38
C ALA A 571 2.60 -4.61 -21.39
N SER A 572 3.68 -4.78 -20.61
CA SER A 572 3.73 -5.81 -19.55
C SER A 572 2.72 -5.54 -18.42
N LEU A 573 2.31 -4.29 -18.23
CA LEU A 573 1.24 -3.88 -17.30
C LEU A 573 -0.16 -3.95 -17.94
N GLY A 574 -0.28 -4.47 -19.17
CA GLY A 574 -1.55 -4.53 -19.89
C GLY A 574 -2.03 -3.18 -20.41
N HIS A 575 -1.14 -2.20 -20.59
CA HIS A 575 -1.50 -0.90 -21.15
C HIS A 575 -0.91 -0.74 -22.56
N ILE A 576 -1.75 -0.39 -23.53
CA ILE A 576 -1.30 -0.09 -24.89
C ILE A 576 -0.94 1.39 -24.99
N TRP A 577 0.28 1.69 -25.40
CA TRP A 577 0.78 3.05 -25.57
C TRP A 577 1.09 3.38 -27.02
N ARG A 578 1.10 4.67 -27.36
CA ARG A 578 1.44 5.17 -28.70
C ARG A 578 2.16 6.49 -28.66
N VAL A 579 2.88 6.80 -29.73
CA VAL A 579 3.49 8.12 -29.94
C VAL A 579 2.39 9.14 -30.25
N GLY A 580 2.17 10.10 -29.36
CA GLY A 580 1.08 11.08 -29.50
C GLY A 580 1.52 12.41 -30.10
N GLN A 581 2.48 13.09 -29.48
CA GLN A 581 2.95 14.41 -29.93
C GLN A 581 4.46 14.39 -30.15
N SER A 582 4.93 15.16 -31.15
CA SER A 582 6.36 15.42 -31.32
C SER A 582 6.61 16.90 -31.56
N LYS A 583 7.74 17.41 -31.06
CA LYS A 583 8.23 18.75 -31.39
C LYS A 583 9.55 18.61 -32.13
N GLN A 584 9.68 19.33 -33.23
CA GLN A 584 10.92 19.46 -33.98
C GLN A 584 11.65 20.75 -33.56
N ASP A 585 12.96 20.79 -33.80
CA ASP A 585 13.76 22.00 -33.73
C ASP A 585 13.72 22.78 -35.06
N THR A 586 14.48 23.87 -35.16
CA THR A 586 14.54 24.71 -36.37
C THR A 586 15.17 24.01 -37.57
N SER A 587 15.85 22.87 -37.37
CA SER A 587 16.43 22.04 -38.44
C SER A 587 15.49 20.93 -38.90
N GLY A 588 14.30 20.80 -38.30
CA GLY A 588 13.35 19.71 -38.56
C GLY A 588 13.66 18.42 -37.79
N LYS A 589 14.71 18.39 -36.95
CA LYS A 589 15.05 17.22 -36.13
C LYS A 589 14.10 17.16 -34.92
N LYS A 590 13.58 15.97 -34.59
CA LYS A 590 12.78 15.77 -33.37
C LYS A 590 13.61 16.13 -32.14
N ARG A 591 13.10 17.00 -31.28
CA ARG A 591 13.71 17.38 -29.98
C ARG A 591 12.93 16.88 -28.77
N LYS A 592 11.62 16.64 -28.94
CA LYS A 592 10.72 16.11 -27.91
C LYS A 592 9.74 15.14 -28.54
N VAL A 593 9.51 14.02 -27.89
CA VAL A 593 8.43 13.09 -28.21
C VAL A 593 7.64 12.79 -26.94
N THR A 594 6.32 12.80 -27.03
CA THR A 594 5.43 12.43 -25.94
C THR A 594 4.70 11.15 -26.33
N LEU A 595 4.92 10.10 -25.54
CA LEU A 595 4.15 8.86 -25.61
C LEU A 595 2.95 8.99 -24.67
N HIS A 596 1.80 8.49 -25.10
CA HIS A 596 0.56 8.50 -24.34
C HIS A 596 -0.07 7.12 -24.33
N CYS A 597 -0.83 6.80 -23.28
CA CYS A 597 -1.75 5.67 -23.32
C CYS A 597 -2.70 5.78 -24.53
N ARG A 598 -3.03 4.67 -25.21
CA ARG A 598 -3.94 4.61 -26.38
C ARG A 598 -5.27 5.33 -26.13
N ARG A 599 -5.75 5.32 -24.87
CA ARG A 599 -7.01 5.92 -24.42
C ARG A 599 -6.94 7.41 -24.04
N TYR A 600 -5.86 8.12 -24.36
CA TYR A 600 -5.67 9.53 -23.96
C TYR A 600 -6.64 10.55 -24.58
N GLN A 601 -7.31 10.20 -25.68
CA GLN A 601 -8.23 11.12 -26.35
C GLN A 601 -9.61 11.07 -25.69
N LEU A 602 -10.38 12.14 -25.80
CA LEU A 602 -11.82 12.10 -25.52
C LEU A 602 -12.55 11.28 -26.61
N PRO A 603 -13.68 10.63 -26.27
CA PRO A 603 -14.61 10.13 -27.28
C PRO A 603 -14.95 11.26 -28.25
N GLY A 604 -14.58 11.11 -29.52
CA GLY A 604 -15.10 12.02 -30.54
C GLY A 604 -16.60 11.75 -30.68
N GLN A 605 -17.44 12.78 -30.64
CA GLN A 605 -18.87 12.69 -30.94
C GLN A 605 -19.11 12.43 -32.45
N ASN A 606 -18.40 11.47 -33.05
CA ASN A 606 -18.43 11.23 -34.49
C ASN A 606 -19.30 10.02 -34.89
N HIS A 607 -20.00 9.39 -33.93
CA HIS A 607 -20.84 8.23 -34.23
C HIS A 607 -22.32 8.54 -33.93
N SER A 608 -23.14 8.39 -34.97
CA SER A 608 -24.60 8.38 -34.88
C SER A 608 -25.04 7.21 -33.99
N LEU A 609 -26.08 7.41 -33.17
CA LEU A 609 -26.62 6.42 -32.23
C LEU A 609 -27.24 5.17 -32.89
N ASN A 610 -27.22 5.08 -34.24
CA ASN A 610 -27.83 4.00 -35.02
C ASN A 610 -26.81 3.26 -35.88
N ILE A 611 -25.72 2.71 -35.32
CA ILE A 611 -24.78 1.89 -36.09
C ILE A 611 -24.49 0.51 -35.45
N ASP A 612 -24.60 -0.47 -36.35
CA ASP A 612 -24.15 -1.86 -36.49
C ASP A 612 -23.46 -2.59 -35.31
N PRO A 613 -24.01 -3.75 -34.88
CA PRO A 613 -23.34 -4.69 -33.98
C PRO A 613 -21.92 -5.11 -34.37
N SER A 614 -21.51 -4.98 -35.64
CA SER A 614 -20.13 -5.29 -36.07
C SER A 614 -19.08 -4.36 -35.48
N ASP A 615 -19.42 -3.12 -35.11
CA ASP A 615 -18.49 -2.16 -34.47
C ASP A 615 -18.08 -2.61 -33.04
N HIS A 616 -18.75 -3.62 -32.48
CA HIS A 616 -18.36 -4.25 -31.22
C HIS A 616 -17.29 -5.35 -31.39
N GLN A 617 -16.99 -5.81 -32.61
CA GLN A 617 -16.10 -6.96 -32.83
C GLN A 617 -14.63 -6.59 -32.99
N THR A 618 -14.32 -5.37 -33.40
CA THR A 618 -12.98 -4.80 -33.32
C THR A 618 -13.06 -3.61 -32.40
N GLY A 619 -12.73 -3.79 -31.12
CA GLY A 619 -12.80 -2.75 -30.11
C GLY A 619 -11.95 -1.53 -30.51
N ASN A 620 -12.54 -0.60 -31.25
CA ASN A 620 -12.11 0.79 -31.23
C ASN A 620 -12.46 1.29 -29.83
N SER A 621 -11.56 0.95 -28.91
CA SER A 621 -11.60 1.06 -27.46
C SER A 621 -12.32 2.32 -26.96
N ILE A 622 -13.11 2.14 -25.89
CA ILE A 622 -13.64 3.23 -25.06
C ILE A 622 -12.50 4.22 -24.77
N ARG A 623 -12.60 5.41 -25.34
CA ARG A 623 -11.68 6.51 -25.10
C ARG A 623 -11.98 7.11 -23.73
N THR A 624 -11.06 6.99 -22.76
CA THR A 624 -11.31 7.38 -21.36
C THR A 624 -10.69 8.71 -20.97
N ASN A 625 -10.08 9.44 -21.92
CA ASN A 625 -9.32 10.66 -21.62
C ASN A 625 -8.20 10.38 -20.60
N CYS A 626 -7.49 9.27 -20.78
CA CYS A 626 -6.39 8.85 -19.90
C CYS A 626 -5.26 9.89 -19.89
N SER A 627 -4.86 10.35 -18.70
CA SER A 627 -3.79 11.34 -18.55
C SER A 627 -2.37 10.76 -18.61
N ALA A 628 -2.24 9.43 -18.61
CA ALA A 628 -0.95 8.75 -18.59
C ALA A 628 -0.12 9.11 -19.83
N HIS A 629 1.09 9.62 -19.60
CA HIS A 629 2.03 10.02 -20.64
C HIS A 629 3.48 10.08 -20.15
N VAL A 630 4.42 9.94 -21.10
CA VAL A 630 5.85 10.05 -20.86
C VAL A 630 6.45 11.01 -21.89
N ASN A 631 7.23 11.98 -21.40
CA ASN A 631 7.96 12.92 -22.25
C ASN A 631 9.43 12.49 -22.37
N VAL A 632 9.89 12.28 -23.60
CA VAL A 632 11.29 12.00 -23.93
C VAL A 632 11.86 13.20 -24.69
N ASN A 633 12.98 13.77 -24.24
CA ASN A 633 13.64 14.92 -24.86
C ASN A 633 15.07 14.60 -25.26
N CYS A 634 15.48 15.13 -26.42
CA CYS A 634 16.87 15.07 -26.88
C CYS A 634 17.75 15.99 -26.03
N VAL A 635 18.93 15.52 -25.62
CA VAL A 635 19.89 16.29 -24.81
C VAL A 635 20.68 17.24 -25.71
N GLY A 636 20.14 18.44 -25.95
CA GLY A 636 20.81 19.44 -26.79
C GLY A 636 20.96 19.00 -28.25
N LYS A 637 22.19 18.97 -28.77
CA LYS A 637 22.50 18.51 -30.16
C LYS A 637 23.03 17.08 -30.23
N THR A 638 23.00 16.32 -29.13
CA THR A 638 23.51 14.95 -29.10
C THR A 638 22.52 13.97 -29.76
N SER A 639 22.90 12.69 -29.83
CA SER A 639 21.96 11.59 -30.13
C SER A 639 21.21 11.09 -28.89
N VAL A 640 21.63 11.50 -27.69
CA VAL A 640 21.11 11.01 -26.42
C VAL A 640 19.74 11.61 -26.12
N TRP A 641 18.81 10.76 -25.72
CA TRP A 641 17.46 11.11 -25.28
C TRP A 641 17.33 10.87 -23.79
N HIS A 642 16.47 11.63 -23.11
CA HIS A 642 16.18 11.40 -21.69
C HIS A 642 14.72 11.65 -21.36
N ILE A 643 14.23 10.93 -20.35
CA ILE A 643 12.87 11.08 -19.85
C ILE A 643 12.81 12.32 -18.95
N THR A 644 11.95 13.29 -19.27
CA THR A 644 11.76 14.50 -18.45
C THR A 644 10.48 14.50 -17.63
N THR A 645 9.51 13.67 -18.00
CA THR A 645 8.20 13.62 -17.35
C THR A 645 7.67 12.22 -17.47
N VAL A 646 7.14 11.71 -16.35
CA VAL A 646 6.49 10.41 -16.25
C VAL A 646 5.19 10.61 -15.48
N ASP A 647 4.05 10.34 -16.12
CA ASP A 647 2.76 10.18 -15.46
C ASP A 647 2.20 8.83 -15.92
N LEU A 648 2.23 7.81 -15.05
CA LEU A 648 1.75 6.46 -15.35
C LEU A 648 0.36 6.19 -14.72
N ARG A 649 -0.33 7.24 -14.26
CA ARG A 649 -1.65 7.08 -13.66
C ARG A 649 -2.69 6.89 -14.75
N HIS A 650 -3.12 5.65 -14.91
CA HIS A 650 -4.22 5.28 -15.78
C HIS A 650 -5.56 5.49 -15.06
N ASN A 651 -6.58 5.93 -15.80
CA ASN A 651 -7.94 6.10 -15.30
C ASN A 651 -8.91 5.04 -15.84
N HIS A 652 -8.35 3.91 -16.30
CA HIS A 652 -9.07 2.80 -16.89
C HIS A 652 -8.36 1.50 -16.56
N ASP A 653 -9.12 0.41 -16.60
CA ASP A 653 -8.60 -0.94 -16.41
C ASP A 653 -7.64 -1.37 -17.53
N HIS A 654 -6.93 -2.47 -17.30
CA HIS A 654 -5.97 -3.04 -18.24
C HIS A 654 -6.66 -3.40 -19.57
N GLU A 655 -5.97 -3.14 -20.68
CA GLU A 655 -6.42 -3.47 -22.02
C GLU A 655 -5.92 -4.87 -22.36
N ILE A 656 -6.83 -5.79 -22.68
CA ILE A 656 -6.45 -7.12 -23.15
C ILE A 656 -5.57 -6.90 -24.39
N PRO A 657 -4.33 -7.41 -24.42
CA PRO A 657 -3.42 -7.17 -25.54
C PRO A 657 -4.04 -7.64 -26.86
N GLU A 658 -3.60 -7.08 -28.00
CA GLU A 658 -4.05 -7.54 -29.31
C GLU A 658 -3.71 -9.03 -29.49
N GLY A 659 -4.73 -9.89 -29.49
CA GLY A 659 -4.60 -11.36 -29.50
C GLY A 659 -4.70 -12.04 -28.13
N GLY A 660 -4.76 -11.28 -27.03
CA GLY A 660 -5.05 -11.81 -25.71
C GLY A 660 -6.51 -12.24 -25.60
N HIS A 661 -6.74 -13.44 -25.08
CA HIS A 661 -8.06 -13.88 -24.66
C HIS A 661 -8.13 -13.76 -23.13
N ILE A 662 -9.17 -13.14 -22.59
CA ILE A 662 -9.51 -13.37 -21.18
C ILE A 662 -10.01 -14.81 -21.12
N CYS A 663 -9.16 -15.71 -20.62
CA CYS A 663 -9.61 -17.03 -20.17
C CYS A 663 -10.52 -16.83 -18.97
N ARG A 664 -11.80 -16.55 -19.21
CA ARG A 664 -12.81 -16.82 -18.20
C ARG A 664 -12.90 -18.35 -18.10
N PRO A 665 -12.94 -18.93 -16.89
CA PRO A 665 -13.26 -20.34 -16.74
C PRO A 665 -14.52 -20.62 -17.58
N ALA A 666 -14.47 -21.64 -18.43
CA ALA A 666 -15.60 -21.98 -19.26
C ALA A 666 -16.80 -22.21 -18.33
N THR A 667 -17.88 -21.47 -18.55
CA THR A 667 -19.12 -21.72 -17.81
C THR A 667 -19.64 -23.11 -18.21
N LYS A 668 -20.34 -23.81 -17.32
CA LYS A 668 -20.82 -25.19 -17.58
C LYS A 668 -21.63 -25.31 -18.89
N ASP A 669 -22.31 -24.23 -19.30
CA ASP A 669 -23.00 -24.13 -20.58
C ASP A 669 -22.04 -24.01 -21.78
N GLN A 670 -20.90 -23.31 -21.67
CA GLN A 670 -19.87 -23.26 -22.72
C GLN A 670 -19.19 -24.62 -22.95
N GLU A 671 -18.92 -25.36 -21.88
CA GLU A 671 -18.36 -26.73 -21.98
C GLU A 671 -19.33 -27.66 -22.72
N LEU A 672 -20.61 -27.63 -22.36
CA LEU A 672 -21.64 -28.41 -23.03
C LEU A 672 -21.78 -28.04 -24.51
N ILE A 673 -21.78 -26.74 -24.84
CA ILE A 673 -21.84 -26.26 -26.24
C ILE A 673 -20.64 -26.79 -27.02
N THR A 674 -19.44 -26.76 -26.43
CA THR A 674 -18.22 -27.25 -27.05
C THR A 674 -18.29 -28.75 -27.31
N GLN A 675 -18.77 -29.54 -26.33
CA GLN A 675 -19.00 -30.98 -26.47
C GLN A 675 -20.03 -31.31 -27.58
N LEU A 676 -21.15 -30.57 -27.62
CA LEU A 676 -22.17 -30.73 -28.66
C LEU A 676 -21.66 -30.32 -30.04
N ALA A 677 -20.77 -29.34 -30.13
CA ALA A 677 -20.23 -28.86 -31.40
C ALA A 677 -19.31 -29.87 -32.10
N VAL A 678 -18.57 -30.66 -31.31
CA VAL A 678 -17.64 -31.71 -31.77
C VAL A 678 -18.26 -33.12 -31.80
N SER A 679 -19.50 -33.26 -31.34
CA SER A 679 -20.24 -34.52 -31.37
C SER A 679 -20.39 -35.07 -32.81
N PRO A 680 -20.43 -36.42 -32.99
CA PRO A 680 -20.72 -37.03 -34.29
C PRO A 680 -22.06 -36.58 -34.88
N VAL A 681 -23.02 -36.21 -34.01
CA VAL A 681 -24.32 -35.67 -34.40
C VAL A 681 -24.20 -34.17 -34.63
N ARG A 682 -24.57 -33.70 -35.83
CA ARG A 682 -24.54 -32.27 -36.15
C ARG A 682 -25.75 -31.55 -35.55
N TYR A 683 -25.54 -30.94 -34.39
CA TYR A 683 -26.50 -30.00 -33.82
C TYR A 683 -26.42 -28.63 -34.52
N ASN A 684 -27.59 -28.06 -34.82
CA ASN A 684 -27.71 -26.66 -35.24
C ASN A 684 -27.85 -25.73 -34.02
N CYS A 685 -27.68 -24.43 -34.22
CA CYS A 685 -27.68 -23.44 -33.14
C CYS A 685 -28.95 -23.48 -32.28
N SER A 686 -30.13 -23.66 -32.89
CA SER A 686 -31.41 -23.75 -32.18
C SER A 686 -31.51 -25.01 -31.32
N GLN A 687 -30.98 -26.14 -31.80
CA GLN A 687 -30.95 -27.39 -31.04
C GLN A 687 -30.02 -27.28 -29.83
N VAL A 688 -28.82 -26.70 -30.02
CA VAL A 688 -27.87 -26.47 -28.91
C VAL A 688 -28.49 -25.54 -27.87
N MET A 689 -29.14 -24.46 -28.30
CA MET A 689 -29.83 -23.52 -27.41
C MET A 689 -30.94 -24.20 -26.60
N ASN A 690 -31.76 -25.03 -27.23
CA ASN A 690 -32.79 -25.79 -26.51
C ASN A 690 -32.19 -26.74 -25.47
N ILE A 691 -31.09 -27.44 -25.80
CA ILE A 691 -30.40 -28.33 -24.87
C ILE A 691 -29.85 -27.54 -23.67
N CYS A 692 -29.17 -26.41 -23.91
CA CYS A 692 -28.68 -25.53 -22.86
C CYS A 692 -29.81 -25.01 -21.95
N ASN A 693 -30.93 -24.56 -22.53
CA ASN A 693 -32.08 -24.09 -21.78
C ASN A 693 -32.74 -25.18 -20.93
N THR A 694 -32.73 -26.44 -21.38
CA THR A 694 -33.22 -27.57 -20.59
C THR A 694 -32.28 -27.99 -19.47
N GLN A 695 -30.96 -27.87 -19.64
CA GLN A 695 -29.98 -28.32 -18.64
C GLN A 695 -29.61 -27.25 -17.63
N PHE A 696 -29.66 -25.98 -18.02
CA PHE A 696 -29.28 -24.86 -17.18
C PHE A 696 -30.45 -23.88 -17.06
N THR A 697 -31.16 -23.93 -15.93
CA THR A 697 -32.16 -22.91 -15.60
C THR A 697 -31.47 -21.57 -15.39
N GLY A 698 -31.63 -20.65 -16.34
CA GLY A 698 -31.06 -19.31 -16.28
C GLY A 698 -29.81 -19.06 -17.14
N SER A 699 -29.47 -19.94 -18.10
CA SER A 699 -28.44 -19.58 -19.10
C SER A 699 -28.89 -18.36 -19.90
N THR A 700 -28.03 -17.33 -19.95
CA THR A 700 -28.26 -16.05 -20.63
C THR A 700 -27.52 -15.95 -21.96
N LEU A 701 -27.04 -17.07 -22.52
CA LEU A 701 -26.27 -17.06 -23.76
C LEU A 701 -27.17 -16.72 -24.96
N GLU A 702 -26.84 -15.61 -25.62
CA GLU A 702 -27.51 -15.16 -26.83
C GLU A 702 -27.22 -16.12 -28.00
N PRO A 703 -28.14 -16.30 -28.98
CA PRO A 703 -27.93 -17.20 -30.12
C PRO A 703 -26.62 -16.96 -30.88
N CYS A 704 -26.16 -15.71 -30.95
CA CYS A 704 -24.88 -15.37 -31.59
C CYS A 704 -23.68 -15.93 -30.83
N GLN A 705 -23.71 -15.93 -29.49
CA GLN A 705 -22.64 -16.47 -28.65
C GLN A 705 -22.54 -17.99 -28.82
N ILE A 706 -23.68 -18.68 -28.87
CA ILE A 706 -23.75 -20.13 -29.13
C ILE A 706 -23.15 -20.46 -30.51
N SER A 707 -23.51 -19.69 -31.55
CA SER A 707 -22.97 -19.90 -32.90
C SER A 707 -21.45 -19.70 -32.99
N LEU A 708 -20.91 -18.70 -32.27
CA LEU A 708 -19.48 -18.45 -32.18
C LEU A 708 -18.75 -19.61 -31.48
N LEU A 709 -19.29 -20.09 -30.35
CA LEU A 709 -18.73 -21.23 -29.61
C LEU A 709 -18.73 -22.51 -30.46
N ILE A 710 -19.82 -22.79 -31.19
CA ILE A 710 -19.89 -23.94 -32.11
C ILE A 710 -18.82 -23.83 -33.21
N THR A 711 -18.64 -22.63 -33.77
CA THR A 711 -17.67 -22.40 -34.84
C THR A 711 -16.24 -22.54 -34.34
N ALA A 712 -15.93 -21.97 -33.18
CA ALA A 712 -14.62 -22.07 -32.53
C ALA A 712 -14.28 -23.53 -32.20
N ALA A 713 -15.19 -24.25 -31.54
CA ALA A 713 -15.01 -25.67 -31.19
C ALA A 713 -14.77 -26.55 -32.41
N ARG A 714 -15.53 -26.35 -33.49
CA ARG A 714 -15.34 -27.09 -34.76
C ARG A 714 -14.04 -26.75 -35.46
N LYS A 715 -13.57 -25.50 -35.35
CA LYS A 715 -12.28 -25.10 -35.90
C LYS A 715 -11.14 -25.76 -35.13
N GLN A 716 -11.23 -25.79 -33.80
CA GLN A 716 -10.25 -26.43 -32.93
C GLN A 716 -10.18 -27.94 -33.19
N ALA A 717 -11.32 -28.64 -33.26
CA ALA A 717 -11.36 -30.07 -33.55
C ALA A 717 -10.78 -30.46 -34.93
N LYS A 718 -10.75 -29.53 -35.90
CA LYS A 718 -10.09 -29.72 -37.20
C LYS A 718 -8.57 -29.52 -37.15
N VAL A 719 -8.08 -28.82 -36.14
CA VAL A 719 -6.65 -28.63 -35.91
C VAL A 719 -6.08 -29.81 -35.11
N ASP A 720 -6.87 -30.35 -34.18
CA ASP A 720 -6.46 -31.43 -33.29
C ASP A 720 -6.57 -32.85 -33.90
N GLY A 721 -7.31 -33.00 -35.00
CA GLY A 721 -7.48 -34.27 -35.74
C GLY A 721 -6.91 -34.20 -37.14
#